data_AF-A0A8K0EH74-F1
#
_entry.id   AF-A0A8K0EH74-F1
#
_cell.length_a   1.000
_cell.length_b   1.000
_cell.length_c   1.000
_cell.angle_alpha   90.00
_cell.angle_beta   90.00
_cell.angle_gamma   90.00
#
_symmetry.space_group_name_H-M   'P 1'
#
loop_
_entity.id
_entity.type
_entity.pdbx_description
1 polymer ?
#
loop_
_entity_poly.entity_id
_entity_poly.type
_entity_poly.pdbx_seq_one_letter_code
_entity_poly.pdbx_strand_id
1 'polypeptide(L)'
;MQFDAPPSEEVSDEDTLRKLFATQPDDVSKQQTSEGKISWQAVKDVTIAASYGFLFAFIAVLTRQVTDTGVTAFQVVFIQELSALLMALGLVLWSKTDLRPASLWVLGQLVLQGVGKYLVFVCLIAAITYLPPANAAAINKSALPLFIGIGAYVLLQQRPSSAACFGGVLCTAGIVLVAFGSWKNIGTSRDNSAPIIGFAFLGIVPSLVEGMGAAVITVGSLVDSAGIIIADSRNRKRLKFRKLLGFDIGAGDTVADIPGSAGCDIGVVVAYGNSRHAMMKKLVDVLRLIVKKPERLAYPVSEENMMSVLPNTCLTMSSPRRDVTVLVPLCKESPDKEEDLRKCPTVRVKNVIFNNIGEKENLMDYVQRLKKVVKENNVNVVLPTTDLSTFVHAALARDFPHIPGPSVESCYLAFHKPYTRQYLDLAETPTPYGTLDLDSPTLFQDAERTLEKVGLPAFVKSGTATLAYGLKKIENYDDLKDALVDFKTMRDEHPDFMFAPSAAFYRQVVFLDFFTEYLDVEKYPLALRDVVLVEPFLDAETLCTADGCVVDGKLVHWTITDELQYEGHEAKFTSMLGPTNEPQDIQTRMWRIYDDIMAKMIQCGFNDGYTNVEIFKMKDGKLRLCEVNARGSRLVQGIYRQVYKNANQDYVYLAAGTGVVPATPPPTGRHGVAYMAKFLGLERPGNLMDFDQIAKLKSDPDAYISPYHGPDDKLADIPGSAGCDICAVVAYGNSRHAMMKKLVDVLRLIVKKPERLAYPVSEENMMSILY
;
A
#
# COMPACT_ATOMS: atom_id res chain seq x y z
N MET A 1 82.12 13.51 -47.09
CA MET A 1 82.27 13.20 -48.54
C MET A 1 81.66 14.35 -49.32
N GLN A 2 82.27 14.69 -50.47
CA GLN A 2 81.90 15.72 -51.47
C GLN A 2 80.42 15.61 -51.95
N PHE A 3 79.73 16.56 -52.58
CA PHE A 3 79.91 17.95 -53.11
C PHE A 3 78.47 18.51 -53.36
N ASP A 4 78.11 19.80 -53.51
CA ASP A 4 78.75 21.13 -53.36
C ASP A 4 77.64 22.21 -53.15
N ALA A 5 77.96 23.52 -53.17
CA ALA A 5 76.99 24.65 -53.23
C ALA A 5 76.80 25.21 -54.67
N PRO A 6 75.73 25.98 -54.95
CA PRO A 6 75.90 27.43 -55.17
C PRO A 6 74.69 28.33 -54.71
N PRO A 7 74.79 29.68 -54.79
CA PRO A 7 73.97 30.60 -53.98
C PRO A 7 72.96 31.52 -54.74
N SER A 8 72.19 32.26 -53.92
CA SER A 8 71.57 33.60 -54.10
C SER A 8 71.39 34.26 -55.49
N GLU A 9 70.18 34.81 -55.74
CA GLU A 9 69.99 36.12 -56.40
C GLU A 9 68.62 36.76 -56.07
N GLU A 10 68.51 38.09 -56.21
CA GLU A 10 67.34 38.94 -55.88
C GLU A 10 66.45 39.22 -57.11
N VAL A 11 65.14 39.49 -56.91
CA VAL A 11 64.32 40.35 -57.81
C VAL A 11 63.28 41.12 -56.99
N SER A 12 62.99 42.37 -57.37
CA SER A 12 62.30 43.42 -56.60
C SER A 12 60.78 43.55 -56.79
N ASP A 13 60.17 44.37 -55.92
CA ASP A 13 58.83 44.96 -56.07
C ASP A 13 58.63 45.75 -57.38
N GLU A 14 57.44 45.61 -57.98
CA GLU A 14 56.60 46.75 -58.43
C GLU A 14 55.20 46.31 -58.92
N ASP A 15 55.06 45.08 -59.44
CA ASP A 15 53.89 44.70 -60.26
C ASP A 15 52.64 44.23 -59.46
N THR A 16 52.78 44.02 -58.15
CA THR A 16 51.69 43.51 -57.29
C THR A 16 50.70 44.60 -56.86
N LEU A 17 51.11 45.88 -56.84
CA LEU A 17 50.29 46.99 -56.33
C LEU A 17 49.31 47.59 -57.35
N ARG A 18 49.46 47.32 -58.66
CA ARG A 18 48.57 47.89 -59.70
C ARG A 18 47.29 47.12 -60.00
N LYS A 19 47.14 45.87 -59.53
CA LYS A 19 45.94 45.05 -59.76
C LYS A 19 44.87 45.14 -58.66
N LEU A 20 45.06 46.03 -57.68
CA LEU A 20 44.18 46.17 -56.50
C LEU A 20 43.12 47.28 -56.58
N PHE A 21 43.05 48.05 -57.67
CA PHE A 21 42.12 49.19 -57.81
C PHE A 21 41.45 49.33 -59.20
N ALA A 22 40.60 48.37 -59.54
CA ALA A 22 39.50 48.44 -60.52
C ALA A 22 38.62 47.18 -60.31
N THR A 23 37.27 47.19 -60.28
CA THR A 23 36.28 48.13 -60.83
C THR A 23 35.05 48.30 -59.89
N GLN A 24 34.19 49.28 -60.23
CA GLN A 24 32.95 49.64 -59.53
C GLN A 24 31.77 48.66 -59.75
N PRO A 25 30.65 48.80 -59.01
CA PRO A 25 29.50 47.91 -59.08
C PRO A 25 28.45 48.35 -60.11
N ASP A 26 27.85 47.40 -60.82
CA ASP A 26 26.53 47.51 -61.45
C ASP A 26 26.07 46.11 -61.92
N ASP A 27 25.12 45.48 -61.23
CA ASP A 27 24.02 44.74 -61.87
C ASP A 27 22.90 44.39 -60.86
N VAL A 28 22.02 45.36 -60.60
CA VAL A 28 20.72 45.12 -59.93
C VAL A 28 19.61 45.16 -60.97
N SER A 29 19.61 44.22 -61.93
CA SER A 29 18.40 43.89 -62.70
C SER A 29 18.53 42.59 -63.51
N LYS A 30 18.02 41.46 -62.99
CA LYS A 30 17.45 40.30 -63.74
C LYS A 30 17.24 39.08 -62.82
N GLN A 31 16.17 39.08 -62.03
CA GLN A 31 15.56 37.81 -61.60
C GLN A 31 14.07 37.96 -61.25
N GLN A 32 13.28 38.26 -62.29
CA GLN A 32 11.84 38.05 -62.29
C GLN A 32 11.48 37.44 -63.66
N THR A 33 10.55 36.49 -63.69
CA THR A 33 10.14 35.58 -64.79
C THR A 33 10.87 34.22 -64.92
N SER A 34 10.66 33.35 -63.93
CA SER A 34 10.50 31.90 -64.19
C SER A 34 9.15 31.43 -63.67
N GLU A 35 8.09 31.80 -64.38
CA GLU A 35 6.73 31.35 -64.11
C GLU A 35 6.58 29.83 -64.33
N GLY A 36 5.62 29.21 -63.63
CA GLY A 36 4.98 27.98 -64.12
C GLY A 36 5.65 26.63 -63.84
N LYS A 37 6.85 26.56 -63.24
CA LYS A 37 7.35 25.29 -62.69
C LYS A 37 7.06 25.19 -61.20
N ILE A 38 5.95 24.52 -60.85
CA ILE A 38 5.76 24.01 -59.49
C ILE A 38 6.98 23.17 -59.16
N SER A 39 7.74 23.58 -58.15
CA SER A 39 8.94 22.85 -57.74
C SER A 39 8.56 21.41 -57.43
N TRP A 40 9.29 20.45 -58.00
CA TRP A 40 9.12 19.03 -57.67
C TRP A 40 9.26 18.77 -56.16
N GLN A 41 10.00 19.63 -55.46
CA GLN A 41 10.09 19.64 -54.00
C GLN A 41 8.74 20.03 -53.37
N ALA A 42 8.07 21.09 -53.83
CA ALA A 42 6.76 21.49 -53.32
C ALA A 42 5.67 20.43 -53.59
N VAL A 43 5.71 19.75 -54.74
CA VAL A 43 4.83 18.59 -54.99
C VAL A 43 5.13 17.48 -54.00
N LYS A 44 6.41 17.11 -53.83
CA LYS A 44 6.87 16.08 -52.89
C LYS A 44 6.46 16.38 -51.44
N ASP A 45 6.62 17.61 -50.98
CA ASP A 45 6.29 18.03 -49.62
C ASP A 45 4.76 18.00 -49.40
N VAL A 46 3.96 18.42 -50.39
CA VAL A 46 2.48 18.29 -50.35
C VAL A 46 2.04 16.83 -50.39
N THR A 47 2.67 15.98 -51.21
CA THR A 47 2.39 14.53 -51.24
C THR A 47 2.74 13.87 -49.91
N ILE A 48 3.90 14.18 -49.31
CA ILE A 48 4.28 13.65 -48.00
C ILE A 48 3.27 14.08 -46.93
N ALA A 49 2.87 15.35 -46.90
CA ALA A 49 1.86 15.85 -45.96
C ALA A 49 0.49 15.17 -46.14
N ALA A 50 0.05 14.96 -47.40
CA ALA A 50 -1.19 14.26 -47.71
C ALA A 50 -1.14 12.76 -47.34
N SER A 51 -0.04 12.07 -47.65
CA SER A 51 0.19 10.67 -47.26
C SER A 51 0.23 10.51 -45.74
N TYR A 52 0.84 11.45 -45.02
CA TYR A 52 0.84 11.48 -43.56
C TYR A 52 -0.58 11.67 -43.01
N GLY A 53 -1.35 12.63 -43.54
CA GLY A 53 -2.75 12.83 -43.17
C GLY A 53 -3.63 11.60 -43.38
N PHE A 54 -3.45 10.89 -44.51
CA PHE A 54 -4.16 9.65 -44.81
C PHE A 54 -3.79 8.52 -43.83
N LEU A 55 -2.48 8.32 -43.56
CA LEU A 55 -2.01 7.35 -42.58
C LEU A 55 -2.55 7.61 -41.18
N PHE A 56 -2.61 8.87 -40.74
CA PHE A 56 -3.17 9.22 -39.42
C PHE A 56 -4.68 9.01 -39.34
N ALA A 57 -5.43 9.30 -40.40
CA ALA A 57 -6.86 8.97 -40.47
C ALA A 57 -7.09 7.46 -40.42
N PHE A 58 -6.29 6.67 -41.13
CA PHE A 58 -6.36 5.21 -41.12
C PHE A 58 -6.00 4.62 -39.74
N ILE A 59 -4.95 5.11 -39.08
CA ILE A 59 -4.57 4.72 -37.72
C ILE A 59 -5.70 5.04 -36.74
N ALA A 60 -6.36 6.20 -36.83
CA ALA A 60 -7.49 6.53 -35.94
C ALA A 60 -8.68 5.56 -36.09
N VAL A 61 -8.96 5.08 -37.31
CA VAL A 61 -10.00 4.07 -37.56
C VAL A 61 -9.59 2.69 -37.01
N LEU A 62 -8.34 2.27 -37.24
CA LEU A 62 -7.82 1.01 -36.68
C LEU A 62 -7.79 1.03 -35.15
N THR A 63 -7.34 2.13 -34.54
CA THR A 63 -7.34 2.32 -33.08
C THR A 63 -8.74 2.14 -32.49
N ARG A 64 -9.78 2.65 -33.17
CA ARG A 64 -11.17 2.43 -32.76
C ARG A 64 -11.55 0.95 -32.84
N GLN A 65 -11.31 0.29 -33.98
CA GLN A 65 -11.62 -1.14 -34.16
C GLN A 65 -10.89 -2.04 -33.14
N VAL A 66 -9.64 -1.72 -32.80
CA VAL A 66 -8.86 -2.44 -31.77
C VAL A 66 -9.39 -2.16 -30.36
N THR A 67 -9.90 -0.95 -30.09
CA THR A 67 -10.55 -0.66 -28.80
C THR A 67 -11.86 -1.44 -28.67
N ASP A 68 -12.62 -1.57 -29.76
CA ASP A 68 -13.87 -2.34 -29.81
C ASP A 68 -13.65 -3.86 -29.60
N THR A 69 -12.41 -4.38 -29.68
CA THR A 69 -12.06 -5.78 -29.35
C THR A 69 -11.56 -5.98 -27.92
N GLY A 70 -11.71 -4.99 -27.03
CA GLY A 70 -11.37 -5.09 -25.61
C GLY A 70 -9.93 -4.71 -25.26
N VAL A 71 -9.11 -4.28 -26.24
CA VAL A 71 -7.80 -3.69 -25.95
C VAL A 71 -8.01 -2.28 -25.40
N THR A 72 -7.39 -1.96 -24.26
CA THR A 72 -7.56 -0.62 -23.68
C THR A 72 -6.93 0.43 -24.60
N ALA A 73 -7.60 1.57 -24.77
CA ALA A 73 -7.07 2.62 -25.63
C ALA A 73 -5.71 3.18 -25.16
N PHE A 74 -5.37 3.04 -23.87
CA PHE A 74 -4.04 3.36 -23.37
C PHE A 74 -2.97 2.44 -23.97
N GLN A 75 -3.23 1.13 -24.07
CA GLN A 75 -2.34 0.19 -24.77
C GLN A 75 -2.19 0.58 -26.25
N VAL A 76 -3.27 1.00 -26.91
CA VAL A 76 -3.20 1.41 -28.33
C VAL A 76 -2.38 2.69 -28.52
N VAL A 77 -2.58 3.73 -27.68
CA VAL A 77 -1.78 4.96 -27.70
C VAL A 77 -0.30 4.66 -27.39
N PHE A 78 -0.02 3.80 -26.42
CA PHE A 78 1.33 3.37 -26.08
C PHE A 78 2.02 2.64 -27.26
N ILE A 79 1.34 1.68 -27.88
CA ILE A 79 1.86 0.96 -29.05
C ILE A 79 2.08 1.91 -30.23
N GLN A 80 1.18 2.89 -30.44
CA GLN A 80 1.31 3.88 -31.50
C GLN A 80 2.55 4.77 -31.31
N GLU A 81 2.74 5.36 -30.13
CA GLU A 81 3.88 6.25 -29.86
C GLU A 81 5.20 5.45 -29.76
N LEU A 82 5.18 4.21 -29.26
CA LEU A 82 6.33 3.29 -29.32
C LEU A 82 6.71 2.95 -30.76
N SER A 83 5.73 2.66 -31.63
CA SER A 83 5.97 2.39 -33.05
C SER A 83 6.53 3.63 -33.78
N ALA A 84 6.02 4.82 -33.46
CA ALA A 84 6.55 6.07 -33.99
C ALA A 84 8.01 6.31 -33.55
N LEU A 85 8.33 6.06 -32.27
CA LEU A 85 9.70 6.13 -31.75
C LEU A 85 10.64 5.14 -32.43
N LEU A 86 10.22 3.88 -32.59
CA LEU A 86 11.02 2.84 -33.25
C LEU A 86 11.26 3.14 -34.74
N MET A 87 10.26 3.65 -35.46
CA MET A 87 10.43 4.11 -36.84
C MET A 87 11.37 5.32 -36.93
N ALA A 88 11.23 6.31 -36.04
CA ALA A 88 12.10 7.47 -36.01
C ALA A 88 13.56 7.08 -35.70
N LEU A 89 13.78 6.19 -34.73
CA LEU A 89 15.09 5.66 -34.40
C LEU A 89 15.70 4.85 -35.56
N GLY A 90 14.90 3.99 -36.21
CA GLY A 90 15.30 3.25 -37.40
C GLY A 90 15.71 4.15 -38.56
N LEU A 91 14.96 5.23 -38.82
CA LEU A 91 15.30 6.24 -39.81
C LEU A 91 16.61 6.96 -39.46
N VAL A 92 16.79 7.42 -38.21
CA VAL A 92 18.02 8.08 -37.73
C VAL A 92 19.26 7.19 -37.88
N LEU A 93 19.13 5.91 -37.51
CA LEU A 93 20.20 4.93 -37.65
C LEU A 93 20.53 4.64 -39.12
N TRP A 94 19.50 4.54 -39.97
CA TRP A 94 19.65 4.33 -41.41
C TRP A 94 20.32 5.52 -42.11
N SER A 95 19.86 6.75 -41.84
CA SER A 95 20.42 7.98 -42.42
C SER A 95 21.76 8.38 -41.79
N LYS A 96 22.21 7.69 -40.73
CA LYS A 96 23.39 8.03 -39.93
C LYS A 96 23.39 9.49 -39.48
N THR A 97 22.22 10.02 -39.14
CA THR A 97 22.07 11.41 -38.72
C THR A 97 22.82 11.62 -37.41
N ASP A 98 23.75 12.59 -37.37
CA ASP A 98 24.42 12.95 -36.13
C ASP A 98 23.39 13.56 -35.17
N LEU A 99 23.19 12.89 -34.03
CA LEU A 99 22.26 13.31 -32.98
C LEU A 99 22.84 14.41 -32.07
N ARG A 100 24.10 14.79 -32.27
CA ARG A 100 24.69 15.92 -31.55
C ARG A 100 24.00 17.22 -31.97
N PRO A 101 23.40 17.97 -31.04
CA PRO A 101 22.82 19.27 -31.37
C PRO A 101 23.92 20.22 -31.84
N ALA A 102 23.71 20.87 -32.99
CA ALA A 102 24.71 21.76 -33.60
C ALA A 102 25.10 22.95 -32.71
N SER A 103 24.25 23.30 -31.74
CA SER A 103 24.51 24.32 -30.73
C SER A 103 23.79 23.99 -29.42
N LEU A 104 24.27 24.57 -28.31
CA LEU A 104 23.61 24.47 -26.99
C LEU A 104 22.21 25.12 -27.01
N TRP A 105 21.97 26.04 -27.95
CA TRP A 105 20.66 26.63 -28.22
C TRP A 105 19.70 25.63 -28.87
N VAL A 106 20.14 24.89 -29.90
CA VAL A 106 19.36 23.79 -30.50
C VAL A 106 19.06 22.70 -29.47
N LEU A 107 20.01 22.37 -28.59
CA LEU A 107 19.74 21.47 -27.46
C LEU A 107 18.63 22.01 -26.55
N GLY A 108 18.67 23.29 -26.19
CA GLY A 108 17.61 23.93 -25.40
C GLY A 108 16.24 23.88 -26.07
N GLN A 109 16.18 24.08 -27.39
CA GLN A 109 14.94 23.96 -28.16
C GLN A 109 14.39 22.52 -28.20
N LEU A 110 15.26 21.53 -28.38
CA LEU A 110 14.87 20.10 -28.35
C LEU A 110 14.39 19.67 -26.95
N VAL A 111 15.06 20.13 -25.88
CA VAL A 111 14.62 19.89 -24.50
C VAL A 111 13.26 20.55 -24.24
N LEU A 112 13.06 21.80 -24.64
CA LEU A 112 11.79 22.50 -24.49
C LEU A 112 10.65 21.81 -25.26
N GLN A 113 10.93 21.28 -26.46
CA GLN A 113 9.97 20.46 -27.20
C GLN A 113 9.66 19.13 -26.49
N GLY A 114 10.67 18.47 -25.91
CA GLY A 114 10.48 17.26 -25.11
C GLY A 114 9.57 17.49 -23.91
N VAL A 115 9.82 18.57 -23.15
CA VAL A 115 8.97 19.00 -22.03
C VAL A 115 7.56 19.35 -22.52
N GLY A 116 7.43 20.09 -23.63
CA GLY A 116 6.15 20.41 -24.24
C GLY A 116 5.35 19.16 -24.61
N LYS A 117 5.97 18.20 -25.30
CA LYS A 117 5.36 16.90 -25.65
C LYS A 117 4.97 16.06 -24.42
N TYR A 118 5.74 16.13 -23.34
CA TYR A 118 5.38 15.46 -22.10
C TYR A 118 4.14 16.09 -21.45
N LEU A 119 4.06 17.43 -21.39
CA LEU A 119 2.87 18.14 -20.93
C LEU A 119 1.64 17.83 -21.81
N VAL A 120 1.83 17.78 -23.13
CA VAL A 120 0.80 17.35 -24.11
C VAL A 120 0.27 15.96 -23.78
N PHE A 121 1.15 15.01 -23.49
CA PHE A 121 0.79 13.63 -23.16
C PHE A 121 0.04 13.53 -21.82
N VAL A 122 0.48 14.28 -20.79
CA VAL A 122 -0.24 14.37 -19.50
C VAL A 122 -1.63 14.97 -19.68
N CYS A 123 -1.77 16.05 -20.47
CA CYS A 123 -3.09 16.61 -20.79
C CYS A 123 -3.97 15.66 -21.60
N LEU A 124 -3.40 14.85 -22.50
CA LEU A 124 -4.14 13.82 -23.23
C LEU A 124 -4.63 12.71 -22.30
N ILE A 125 -3.80 12.23 -21.36
CA ILE A 125 -4.23 11.25 -20.33
C ILE A 125 -5.36 11.84 -19.49
N ALA A 126 -5.24 13.09 -19.04
CA ALA A 126 -6.31 13.77 -18.32
C ALA A 126 -7.59 13.92 -19.18
N ALA A 127 -7.48 14.23 -20.47
CA ALA A 127 -8.65 14.27 -21.36
C ALA A 127 -9.33 12.90 -21.53
N ILE A 128 -8.55 11.81 -21.56
CA ILE A 128 -9.05 10.43 -21.65
C ILE A 128 -9.85 10.01 -20.40
N THR A 129 -9.63 10.60 -19.22
CA THR A 129 -10.47 10.32 -18.04
C THR A 129 -11.87 10.96 -18.12
N TYR A 130 -12.11 11.89 -19.05
CA TYR A 130 -13.37 12.62 -19.19
C TYR A 130 -14.05 12.48 -20.57
N LEU A 131 -13.33 11.98 -21.58
CA LEU A 131 -13.82 11.76 -22.93
C LEU A 131 -13.46 10.35 -23.40
N PRO A 132 -14.32 9.68 -24.20
CA PRO A 132 -13.96 8.43 -24.86
C PRO A 132 -12.60 8.57 -25.56
N PRO A 133 -11.64 7.65 -25.37
CA PRO A 133 -10.26 7.85 -25.79
C PRO A 133 -10.09 8.21 -27.28
N ALA A 134 -10.88 7.58 -28.15
CA ALA A 134 -10.94 7.89 -29.58
C ALA A 134 -11.30 9.36 -29.86
N ASN A 135 -12.20 9.95 -29.06
CA ASN A 135 -12.62 11.35 -29.22
C ASN A 135 -11.54 12.30 -28.70
N ALA A 136 -10.91 11.99 -27.56
CA ALA A 136 -9.77 12.76 -27.03
C ALA A 136 -8.59 12.78 -28.02
N ALA A 137 -8.23 11.62 -28.58
CA ALA A 137 -7.19 11.49 -29.60
C ALA A 137 -7.56 12.22 -30.91
N ALA A 138 -8.81 12.09 -31.37
CA ALA A 138 -9.29 12.78 -32.57
C ALA A 138 -9.24 14.30 -32.41
N ILE A 139 -9.68 14.85 -31.27
CA ILE A 139 -9.61 16.29 -30.98
C ILE A 139 -8.14 16.76 -30.99
N ASN A 140 -7.26 16.07 -30.25
CA ASN A 140 -5.86 16.48 -30.14
C ASN A 140 -5.12 16.46 -31.50
N LYS A 141 -5.23 15.36 -32.26
CA LYS A 141 -4.56 15.26 -33.57
C LYS A 141 -5.22 16.16 -34.63
N SER A 142 -6.52 16.47 -34.54
CA SER A 142 -7.18 17.41 -35.47
C SER A 142 -6.88 18.88 -35.18
N ALA A 143 -6.62 19.25 -33.93
CA ALA A 143 -6.31 20.64 -33.58
C ALA A 143 -4.86 21.03 -33.91
N LEU A 144 -3.94 20.07 -34.02
CA LEU A 144 -2.52 20.32 -34.26
C LEU A 144 -2.22 21.13 -35.55
N PRO A 145 -2.79 20.85 -36.74
CA PRO A 145 -2.53 21.64 -37.95
C PRO A 145 -2.99 23.10 -37.83
N LEU A 146 -4.10 23.35 -37.12
CA LEU A 146 -4.60 24.70 -36.87
C LEU A 146 -3.60 25.50 -36.04
N PHE A 147 -3.08 24.93 -34.95
CA PHE A 147 -2.12 25.62 -34.08
C PHE A 147 -0.72 25.74 -34.67
N ILE A 148 -0.29 24.79 -35.52
CA ILE A 148 0.93 24.98 -36.34
C ILE A 148 0.73 26.18 -37.29
N GLY A 149 -0.42 26.30 -37.95
CA GLY A 149 -0.74 27.43 -38.83
C GLY A 149 -0.78 28.78 -38.10
N ILE A 150 -1.42 28.82 -36.93
CA ILE A 150 -1.47 30.02 -36.07
C ILE A 150 -0.07 30.36 -35.54
N GLY A 151 0.69 29.37 -35.06
CA GLY A 151 2.05 29.55 -34.56
C GLY A 151 3.00 30.08 -35.63
N ALA A 152 2.94 29.53 -36.85
CA ALA A 152 3.69 30.03 -37.99
C ALA A 152 3.28 31.48 -38.34
N TYR A 153 1.98 31.79 -38.35
CA TYR A 153 1.52 33.16 -38.63
C TYR A 153 2.00 34.17 -37.57
N VAL A 154 1.87 33.83 -36.28
CA VAL A 154 2.21 34.74 -35.17
C VAL A 154 3.72 34.88 -35.00
N LEU A 155 4.49 33.79 -35.10
CA LEU A 155 5.93 33.77 -34.78
C LEU A 155 6.83 34.02 -35.99
N LEU A 156 6.44 33.56 -37.20
CA LEU A 156 7.22 33.77 -38.44
C LEU A 156 6.70 34.92 -39.30
N GLN A 157 5.54 35.51 -38.95
CA GLN A 157 4.77 36.44 -39.81
C GLN A 157 4.46 35.87 -41.22
N GLN A 158 4.56 34.55 -41.39
CA GLN A 158 4.25 33.90 -42.66
C GLN A 158 2.72 33.80 -42.81
N ARG A 159 2.18 34.46 -43.83
CA ARG A 159 0.77 34.33 -44.18
C ARG A 159 0.48 32.86 -44.53
N PRO A 160 -0.44 32.18 -43.82
CA PRO A 160 -0.80 30.81 -44.17
C PRO A 160 -1.35 30.77 -45.60
N SER A 161 -1.02 29.70 -46.33
CA SER A 161 -1.55 29.50 -47.67
C SER A 161 -3.08 29.31 -47.60
N SER A 162 -3.78 29.61 -48.70
CA SER A 162 -5.23 29.36 -48.79
C SER A 162 -5.59 27.90 -48.49
N ALA A 163 -4.73 26.96 -48.87
CA ALA A 163 -4.85 25.54 -48.52
C ALA A 163 -4.70 25.28 -47.01
N ALA A 164 -3.76 25.93 -46.32
CA ALA A 164 -3.61 25.82 -44.88
C ALA A 164 -4.80 26.42 -44.11
N CYS A 165 -5.32 27.57 -44.56
CA CYS A 165 -6.54 28.16 -44.02
C CYS A 165 -7.75 27.22 -44.20
N PHE A 166 -7.93 26.66 -45.38
CA PHE A 166 -9.02 25.72 -45.68
C PHE A 166 -8.89 24.43 -44.84
N GLY A 167 -7.69 23.87 -44.73
CA GLY A 167 -7.39 22.73 -43.85
C GLY A 167 -7.70 23.02 -42.38
N GLY A 168 -7.33 24.20 -41.88
CA GLY A 168 -7.65 24.64 -40.51
C GLY A 168 -9.15 24.78 -40.24
N VAL A 169 -9.91 25.30 -41.21
CA VAL A 169 -11.39 25.35 -41.14
C VAL A 169 -12.00 23.95 -41.13
N LEU A 170 -11.55 23.04 -42.00
CA LEU A 170 -12.01 21.65 -42.00
C LEU A 170 -11.67 20.91 -40.70
N CYS A 171 -10.47 21.10 -40.16
CA CYS A 171 -10.07 20.54 -38.86
C CYS A 171 -10.97 21.06 -37.72
N THR A 172 -11.25 22.36 -37.71
CA THR A 172 -12.16 22.99 -36.73
C THR A 172 -13.57 22.41 -36.85
N ALA A 173 -14.10 22.28 -38.06
CA ALA A 173 -15.41 21.66 -38.30
C ALA A 173 -15.45 20.19 -37.84
N GLY A 174 -14.37 19.42 -38.06
CA GLY A 174 -14.23 18.05 -37.57
C GLY A 174 -14.28 17.95 -36.05
N ILE A 175 -13.56 18.84 -35.34
CA ILE A 175 -13.60 18.93 -33.86
C ILE A 175 -15.01 19.24 -33.37
N VAL A 176 -15.69 20.22 -33.98
CA VAL A 176 -17.08 20.58 -33.63
C VAL A 176 -18.04 19.40 -33.86
N LEU A 177 -17.90 18.66 -34.97
CA LEU A 177 -18.72 17.47 -35.24
C LEU A 177 -18.48 16.33 -34.23
N VAL A 178 -17.23 16.07 -33.83
CA VAL A 178 -16.90 15.06 -32.80
C VAL A 178 -17.46 15.48 -31.43
N ALA A 179 -17.34 16.75 -31.06
CA ALA A 179 -17.93 17.29 -29.82
C ALA A 179 -19.46 17.19 -29.82
N PHE A 180 -20.11 17.54 -30.94
CA PHE A 180 -21.57 17.50 -31.08
C PHE A 180 -22.13 16.06 -31.14
N GLY A 181 -21.41 15.14 -31.76
CA GLY A 181 -21.73 13.71 -31.72
C GLY A 181 -21.62 13.12 -30.30
N SER A 182 -20.58 13.52 -29.56
CA SER A 182 -20.41 13.14 -28.14
C SER A 182 -21.54 13.68 -27.27
N TRP A 183 -21.96 14.93 -27.50
CA TRP A 183 -23.05 15.59 -26.76
C TRP A 183 -24.36 14.79 -26.80
N LYS A 184 -24.73 14.24 -27.96
CA LYS A 184 -25.96 13.44 -28.10
C LYS A 184 -25.95 12.13 -27.29
N ASN A 185 -24.78 11.51 -27.11
CA ASN A 185 -24.66 10.24 -26.40
C ASN A 185 -24.59 10.38 -24.87
N ILE A 186 -24.29 11.58 -24.36
CA ILE A 186 -24.17 11.86 -22.91
C ILE A 186 -25.54 12.23 -22.29
N GLY A 187 -26.53 12.61 -23.11
CA GLY A 187 -27.87 13.01 -22.65
C GLY A 187 -28.69 11.96 -21.92
N THR A 188 -28.21 10.72 -21.81
CA THR A 188 -28.85 9.60 -21.07
C THR A 188 -28.23 9.35 -19.69
N SER A 189 -27.03 9.84 -19.39
CA SER A 189 -26.41 9.73 -18.06
C SER A 189 -26.67 10.99 -17.23
N ARG A 190 -27.66 10.92 -16.34
CA ARG A 190 -27.90 11.96 -15.33
C ARG A 190 -26.74 12.03 -14.31
N ASP A 191 -26.56 13.21 -13.74
CA ASP A 191 -25.85 13.53 -12.49
C ASP A 191 -24.35 13.91 -12.49
N ASN A 192 -23.70 14.08 -13.64
CA ASN A 192 -22.38 14.78 -13.70
C ASN A 192 -22.50 16.18 -14.33
N SER A 193 -22.52 17.22 -13.49
CA SER A 193 -22.72 18.63 -13.87
C SER A 193 -21.45 19.40 -14.25
N ALA A 194 -20.33 18.70 -14.53
CA ALA A 194 -19.08 19.33 -14.90
C ALA A 194 -19.14 19.86 -16.35
N PRO A 195 -18.74 21.13 -16.62
CA PRO A 195 -18.97 21.77 -17.92
C PRO A 195 -18.09 21.17 -19.03
N ILE A 196 -18.73 20.51 -20.00
CA ILE A 196 -18.11 19.87 -21.18
C ILE A 196 -17.12 20.79 -21.93
N ILE A 197 -17.35 22.09 -21.91
CA ILE A 197 -16.45 23.12 -22.49
C ILE A 197 -15.05 23.05 -21.87
N GLY A 198 -14.93 22.81 -20.56
CA GLY A 198 -13.64 22.69 -19.87
C GLY A 198 -12.85 21.44 -20.30
N PHE A 199 -13.52 20.31 -20.55
CA PHE A 199 -12.88 19.08 -20.97
C PHE A 199 -12.48 19.09 -22.45
N ALA A 200 -13.28 19.74 -23.32
CA ALA A 200 -12.84 20.06 -24.68
C ALA A 200 -11.59 20.95 -24.67
N PHE A 201 -11.50 21.91 -23.74
CA PHE A 201 -10.33 22.76 -23.56
C PHE A 201 -9.06 21.95 -23.19
N LEU A 202 -9.18 20.96 -22.30
CA LEU A 202 -8.08 20.05 -21.95
C LEU A 202 -7.59 19.18 -23.12
N GLY A 203 -8.41 18.95 -24.14
CA GLY A 203 -7.99 18.31 -25.41
C GLY A 203 -7.36 19.27 -26.43
N ILE A 204 -7.55 20.58 -26.26
CA ILE A 204 -7.07 21.65 -27.17
C ILE A 204 -5.74 22.24 -26.70
N VAL A 205 -5.56 22.43 -25.39
CA VAL A 205 -4.31 22.87 -24.75
C VAL A 205 -3.07 22.05 -25.18
N PRO A 206 -3.09 20.70 -25.18
CA PRO A 206 -2.01 19.90 -25.73
C PRO A 206 -1.64 20.33 -27.16
N SER A 207 -2.61 20.37 -28.07
CA SER A 207 -2.36 20.69 -29.48
C SER A 207 -1.82 22.11 -29.70
N LEU A 208 -2.21 23.06 -28.85
CA LEU A 208 -1.64 24.42 -28.82
C LEU A 208 -0.16 24.39 -28.44
N VAL A 209 0.20 23.67 -27.36
CA VAL A 209 1.58 23.56 -26.88
C VAL A 209 2.48 22.84 -27.90
N GLU A 210 2.02 21.73 -28.49
CA GLU A 210 2.77 21.01 -29.53
C GLU A 210 2.91 21.85 -30.81
N GLY A 211 1.84 22.52 -31.25
CA GLY A 211 1.86 23.39 -32.44
C GLY A 211 2.78 24.60 -32.29
N MET A 212 2.77 25.25 -31.12
CA MET A 212 3.70 26.35 -30.81
C MET A 212 5.15 25.85 -30.72
N GLY A 213 5.40 24.70 -30.10
CA GLY A 213 6.75 24.10 -30.03
C GLY A 213 7.32 23.78 -31.42
N ALA A 214 6.50 23.20 -32.30
CA ALA A 214 6.88 22.92 -33.69
C ALA A 214 7.18 24.21 -34.48
N ALA A 215 6.38 25.26 -34.29
CA ALA A 215 6.62 26.57 -34.89
C ALA A 215 7.93 27.19 -34.40
N VAL A 216 8.21 27.17 -33.08
CA VAL A 216 9.46 27.68 -32.50
C VAL A 216 10.70 26.96 -33.04
N ILE A 217 10.66 25.64 -33.24
CA ILE A 217 11.78 24.90 -33.87
C ILE A 217 11.94 25.26 -35.35
N THR A 218 10.83 25.50 -36.06
CA THR A 218 10.88 25.96 -37.45
C THR A 218 11.54 27.35 -37.54
N VAL A 219 11.20 28.25 -36.61
CA VAL A 219 11.88 29.56 -36.47
C VAL A 219 13.35 29.36 -36.12
N GLY A 220 13.65 28.55 -35.12
CA GLY A 220 15.00 28.30 -34.62
C GLY A 220 15.94 27.75 -35.69
N SER A 221 15.51 26.74 -36.43
CA SER A 221 16.27 26.14 -37.52
C SER A 221 16.45 27.07 -38.73
N LEU A 222 15.45 27.92 -39.04
CA LEU A 222 15.61 28.98 -40.05
C LEU A 222 16.62 30.06 -39.60
N VAL A 223 16.57 30.47 -38.33
CA VAL A 223 17.49 31.46 -37.75
C VAL A 223 18.91 30.90 -37.62
N ASP A 224 19.10 29.64 -37.19
CA ASP A 224 20.41 28.98 -37.18
C ASP A 224 20.93 28.77 -38.61
N SER A 225 20.08 28.42 -39.58
CA SER A 225 20.50 28.31 -41.00
C SER A 225 20.96 29.65 -41.56
N ALA A 226 20.20 30.73 -41.32
CA ALA A 226 20.61 32.09 -41.69
C ALA A 226 21.87 32.54 -40.92
N GLY A 227 21.97 32.18 -39.64
CA GLY A 227 23.12 32.43 -38.77
C GLY A 227 24.38 31.73 -39.26
N ILE A 228 24.28 30.47 -39.71
CA ILE A 228 25.36 29.69 -40.33
C ILE A 228 25.78 30.32 -41.66
N ILE A 229 24.85 30.74 -42.51
CA ILE A 229 25.17 31.44 -43.78
C ILE A 229 25.89 32.78 -43.52
N ILE A 230 25.44 33.55 -42.52
CA ILE A 230 26.07 34.82 -42.10
C ILE A 230 27.42 34.56 -41.42
N ALA A 231 27.54 33.49 -40.64
CA ALA A 231 28.77 33.10 -39.96
C ALA A 231 29.83 32.56 -40.94
N ASP A 232 29.45 31.78 -41.96
CA ASP A 232 30.37 31.36 -43.02
C ASP A 232 30.85 32.57 -43.86
N SER A 233 29.93 33.47 -44.21
CA SER A 233 30.25 34.76 -44.85
C SER A 233 31.24 35.60 -44.01
N ARG A 234 31.11 35.62 -42.68
CA ARG A 234 32.04 36.31 -41.76
C ARG A 234 33.34 35.51 -41.50
N ASN A 235 33.30 34.18 -41.48
CA ASN A 235 34.46 33.33 -41.21
C ASN A 235 35.39 33.22 -42.42
N ARG A 236 34.87 33.24 -43.66
CA ARG A 236 35.70 33.42 -44.87
C ARG A 236 36.50 34.74 -44.85
N LYS A 237 35.98 35.78 -44.18
CA LYS A 237 36.71 37.05 -43.95
C LYS A 237 37.67 36.99 -42.74
N ARG A 238 37.37 36.21 -41.68
CA ARG A 238 38.21 36.10 -40.48
C ARG A 238 39.31 35.03 -40.53
N LEU A 239 39.22 34.01 -41.39
CA LEU A 239 40.24 32.96 -41.50
C LEU A 239 41.62 33.49 -41.96
N LYS A 240 41.67 34.62 -42.69
CA LYS A 240 42.93 35.29 -43.03
C LYS A 240 43.63 35.96 -41.83
N PHE A 241 42.92 36.20 -40.72
CA PHE A 241 43.43 37.00 -39.61
C PHE A 241 43.94 36.16 -38.42
N ARG A 242 43.36 34.98 -38.17
CA ARG A 242 43.68 34.15 -36.99
C ARG A 242 44.81 33.13 -37.17
N LYS A 243 45.38 33.00 -38.37
CA LYS A 243 46.63 32.23 -38.57
C LYS A 243 47.89 32.95 -38.07
N LEU A 244 47.78 34.19 -37.57
CA LEU A 244 48.91 35.04 -37.15
C LEU A 244 49.28 34.97 -35.64
N LEU A 245 48.48 34.36 -34.76
CA LEU A 245 48.52 34.63 -33.30
C LEU A 245 48.30 33.40 -32.37
N GLY A 246 48.86 32.23 -32.67
CA GLY A 246 48.52 30.99 -31.94
C GLY A 246 49.21 30.79 -30.57
N PHE A 247 48.44 30.54 -29.49
CA PHE A 247 48.86 30.06 -28.15
C PHE A 247 47.71 29.35 -27.38
N ASP A 248 48.01 28.55 -26.34
CA ASP A 248 47.10 27.68 -25.55
C ASP A 248 47.65 27.37 -24.09
N ILE A 249 46.93 26.62 -23.21
CA ILE A 249 47.23 26.10 -21.81
C ILE A 249 46.75 27.01 -20.60
N GLY A 250 46.34 26.56 -19.37
CA GLY A 250 45.91 25.23 -18.81
C GLY A 250 46.07 24.98 -17.25
N ALA A 251 44.99 24.51 -16.55
CA ALA A 251 44.86 23.75 -15.24
C ALA A 251 45.21 24.32 -13.80
N GLY A 252 44.54 23.83 -12.71
CA GLY A 252 44.90 23.96 -11.24
C GLY A 252 43.79 23.75 -10.13
N ASP A 253 44.12 23.22 -8.91
CA ASP A 253 43.23 22.75 -7.77
C ASP A 253 43.30 23.53 -6.40
N THR A 254 42.49 23.21 -5.33
CA THR A 254 42.80 23.40 -3.84
C THR A 254 41.76 22.90 -2.75
N VAL A 255 42.12 22.91 -1.44
CA VAL A 255 41.44 22.36 -0.18
C VAL A 255 41.61 23.28 1.09
N ALA A 256 40.76 23.23 2.17
CA ALA A 256 41.01 23.87 3.52
C ALA A 256 40.11 23.42 4.77
N ASP A 257 40.41 23.93 5.99
CA ASP A 257 40.16 23.43 7.41
C ASP A 257 39.08 24.10 8.37
N ILE A 258 39.04 23.71 9.69
CA ILE A 258 38.13 24.12 10.82
C ILE A 258 38.86 24.45 12.18
N PRO A 259 38.33 25.33 13.07
CA PRO A 259 38.37 25.18 14.58
C PRO A 259 37.07 25.68 15.33
N GLY A 260 36.80 25.60 16.66
CA GLY A 260 37.36 24.88 17.85
C GLY A 260 37.16 25.61 19.24
N SER A 261 36.46 25.06 20.27
CA SER A 261 36.39 25.60 21.68
C SER A 261 35.83 24.62 22.77
N ALA A 262 35.90 24.94 24.10
CA ALA A 262 35.84 23.98 25.24
C ALA A 262 35.18 24.48 26.58
N GLY A 263 34.92 23.58 27.57
CA GLY A 263 34.67 23.96 28.99
C GLY A 263 34.13 22.90 30.01
N CYS A 264 34.86 22.74 31.15
CA CYS A 264 34.50 22.19 32.49
C CYS A 264 34.17 20.69 32.76
N ASP A 265 34.89 20.10 33.73
CA ASP A 265 34.73 18.73 34.27
C ASP A 265 34.32 18.68 35.75
N ILE A 266 33.39 17.77 36.10
CA ILE A 266 33.23 17.20 37.45
C ILE A 266 33.16 15.67 37.29
N GLY A 267 34.20 14.96 37.73
CA GLY A 267 34.34 13.51 37.52
C GLY A 267 33.39 12.67 38.37
N VAL A 268 32.30 12.19 37.77
CA VAL A 268 31.44 11.14 38.36
C VAL A 268 32.05 9.77 38.07
N VAL A 269 32.49 9.06 39.12
CA VAL A 269 33.03 7.69 38.98
C VAL A 269 31.88 6.69 38.91
N VAL A 270 31.55 6.23 37.70
CA VAL A 270 30.53 5.19 37.47
C VAL A 270 31.19 3.81 37.33
N ALA A 271 31.00 2.93 38.32
CA ALA A 271 31.52 1.58 38.30
C ALA A 271 30.50 0.58 37.72
N TYR A 272 30.70 0.13 36.48
CA TYR A 272 29.90 -0.93 35.86
C TYR A 272 30.45 -2.33 36.14
N GLY A 273 29.57 -3.27 36.47
CA GLY A 273 29.88 -4.69 36.63
C GLY A 273 28.66 -5.56 36.38
N ASN A 274 28.84 -6.71 35.71
CA ASN A 274 27.74 -7.57 35.23
C ASN A 274 27.06 -8.39 36.35
N SER A 275 27.46 -8.20 37.61
CA SER A 275 26.79 -8.77 38.78
C SER A 275 26.98 -7.85 39.99
N ARG A 276 26.06 -7.93 40.96
CA ARG A 276 26.12 -7.17 42.22
C ARG A 276 27.46 -7.33 42.96
N HIS A 277 28.04 -8.54 42.91
CA HIS A 277 29.33 -8.84 43.51
C HIS A 277 30.49 -8.17 42.75
N ALA A 278 30.50 -8.24 41.40
CA ALA A 278 31.52 -7.58 40.58
C ALA A 278 31.48 -6.04 40.69
N MET A 279 30.30 -5.45 40.86
CA MET A 279 30.15 -4.01 41.09
C MET A 279 30.69 -3.57 42.46
N MET A 280 30.33 -4.28 43.54
CA MET A 280 30.82 -3.95 44.89
C MET A 280 32.32 -4.16 45.03
N LYS A 281 32.89 -5.20 44.40
CA LYS A 281 34.34 -5.41 44.34
C LYS A 281 35.08 -4.20 43.76
N LYS A 282 34.63 -3.72 42.58
CA LYS A 282 35.17 -2.50 41.95
C LYS A 282 35.00 -1.26 42.83
N LEU A 283 33.88 -1.12 43.53
CA LEU A 283 33.64 0.01 44.43
C LEU A 283 34.61 0.00 45.63
N VAL A 284 34.85 -1.18 46.21
CA VAL A 284 35.83 -1.38 47.29
C VAL A 284 37.26 -1.09 46.82
N ASP A 285 37.64 -1.54 45.61
CA ASP A 285 38.95 -1.29 45.03
C ASP A 285 39.17 0.22 44.73
N VAL A 286 38.14 0.93 44.25
CA VAL A 286 38.16 2.39 44.08
C VAL A 286 38.28 3.12 45.42
N LEU A 287 37.55 2.70 46.46
CA LEU A 287 37.65 3.29 47.80
C LEU A 287 39.04 3.06 48.42
N ARG A 288 39.66 1.91 48.19
CA ARG A 288 41.06 1.62 48.60
C ARG A 288 42.08 2.50 47.88
N LEU A 289 41.85 2.86 46.62
CA LEU A 289 42.70 3.78 45.85
C LEU A 289 42.59 5.24 46.32
N ILE A 290 41.42 5.66 46.80
CA ILE A 290 41.17 7.05 47.23
C ILE A 290 41.64 7.29 48.69
N VAL A 291 41.53 6.29 49.58
CA VAL A 291 41.88 6.44 51.00
C VAL A 291 43.36 6.13 51.26
N LYS A 292 44.21 7.17 51.21
CA LYS A 292 45.68 7.09 51.42
C LYS A 292 46.17 6.47 52.75
N LYS A 293 45.30 6.26 53.76
CA LYS A 293 45.61 5.57 55.02
C LYS A 293 44.37 4.79 55.54
N PRO A 294 44.24 3.49 55.23
CA PRO A 294 43.06 2.69 55.62
C PRO A 294 42.85 2.57 57.14
N GLU A 295 43.93 2.65 57.90
CA GLU A 295 44.00 2.39 59.36
C GLU A 295 43.32 3.46 60.24
N ARG A 296 42.67 4.47 59.64
CA ARG A 296 41.93 5.54 60.36
C ARG A 296 40.41 5.51 60.13
N LEU A 297 39.90 4.53 59.39
CA LEU A 297 38.45 4.33 59.26
C LEU A 297 37.92 3.61 60.50
N ALA A 298 36.84 4.15 61.10
CA ALA A 298 36.21 3.57 62.30
C ALA A 298 35.61 2.17 62.08
N TYR A 299 35.46 1.74 60.82
CA TYR A 299 35.03 0.42 60.42
C TYR A 299 35.92 -0.08 59.26
N PRO A 300 36.43 -1.33 59.31
CA PRO A 300 37.26 -1.87 58.24
C PRO A 300 36.43 -2.17 56.99
N VAL A 301 36.88 -1.67 55.83
CA VAL A 301 36.23 -1.85 54.52
C VAL A 301 36.58 -3.22 53.93
N SER A 302 35.81 -4.24 54.34
CA SER A 302 35.73 -5.55 53.68
C SER A 302 34.44 -5.63 52.85
N GLU A 303 34.43 -6.49 51.81
CA GLU A 303 33.21 -6.79 51.05
C GLU A 303 32.11 -7.36 51.95
N GLU A 304 32.49 -8.16 52.96
CA GLU A 304 31.61 -8.76 53.95
C GLU A 304 30.86 -7.71 54.78
N ASN A 305 31.58 -6.69 55.29
CA ASN A 305 30.99 -5.62 56.10
C ASN A 305 30.06 -4.69 55.30
N MET A 306 30.31 -4.49 54.00
CA MET A 306 29.39 -3.71 53.16
C MET A 306 28.13 -4.50 52.77
N MET A 307 28.20 -5.84 52.73
CA MET A 307 27.06 -6.69 52.41
C MET A 307 26.09 -6.85 53.60
N SER A 308 26.56 -6.72 54.84
CA SER A 308 25.76 -6.93 56.06
C SER A 308 24.95 -5.71 56.54
N VAL A 309 25.16 -4.52 55.98
CA VAL A 309 24.53 -3.26 56.46
C VAL A 309 23.27 -2.87 55.65
N LEU A 310 22.93 -3.59 54.58
CA LEU A 310 21.71 -3.36 53.80
C LEU A 310 20.51 -4.14 54.41
N PRO A 311 19.41 -3.47 54.80
CA PRO A 311 18.25 -4.16 55.37
C PRO A 311 17.55 -5.08 54.37
N ASN A 312 17.08 -6.24 54.85
CA ASN A 312 16.14 -7.11 54.12
C ASN A 312 14.70 -6.55 54.09
N THR A 313 14.55 -5.23 53.89
CA THR A 313 13.26 -4.67 53.47
C THR A 313 13.10 -4.94 51.98
N CYS A 314 11.99 -5.57 51.62
CA CYS A 314 11.63 -5.88 50.23
C CYS A 314 11.20 -4.60 49.48
N LEU A 315 12.16 -3.70 49.26
CA LEU A 315 12.11 -2.76 48.16
C LEU A 315 12.33 -3.58 46.90
N THR A 316 11.24 -3.86 46.19
CA THR A 316 11.29 -4.15 44.77
C THR A 316 11.92 -2.93 44.09
N MET A 317 13.26 -2.94 43.98
CA MET A 317 13.96 -2.06 43.07
C MET A 317 13.43 -2.39 41.68
N SER A 318 12.48 -1.58 41.22
CA SER A 318 12.01 -1.63 39.85
C SER A 318 13.23 -1.45 38.98
N SER A 319 13.62 -2.53 38.30
CA SER A 319 14.54 -2.43 37.17
C SER A 319 14.01 -1.27 36.31
N PRO A 320 14.85 -0.30 35.92
CA PRO A 320 14.38 0.86 35.16
C PRO A 320 13.57 0.34 33.98
N ARG A 321 12.28 0.72 33.92
CA ARG A 321 11.34 0.21 32.90
C ARG A 321 12.00 0.43 31.55
N ARG A 322 12.22 -0.65 30.81
CA ARG A 322 12.84 -0.56 29.48
C ARG A 322 11.93 0.28 28.61
N ASP A 323 12.48 1.36 28.05
CA ASP A 323 11.79 2.17 27.06
C ASP A 323 11.64 1.36 25.77
N VAL A 324 10.41 1.26 25.26
CA VAL A 324 10.12 0.56 24.00
C VAL A 324 9.66 1.52 22.89
N THR A 325 10.06 1.19 21.66
CA THR A 325 9.53 1.78 20.43
C THR A 325 8.65 0.72 19.76
N VAL A 326 7.37 1.02 19.64
CA VAL A 326 6.35 0.10 19.13
C VAL A 326 6.06 0.41 17.67
N LEU A 327 6.07 -0.60 16.80
CA LEU A 327 5.54 -0.52 15.43
C LEU A 327 4.15 -1.17 15.40
N VAL A 328 3.16 -0.45 14.88
CA VAL A 328 1.78 -0.95 14.69
C VAL A 328 1.51 -1.05 13.17
N PRO A 329 1.79 -2.20 12.54
CA PRO A 329 1.61 -2.38 11.10
C PRO A 329 0.13 -2.55 10.72
N LEU A 330 -0.18 -2.28 9.45
CA LEU A 330 -1.53 -2.25 8.88
C LEU A 330 -2.50 -1.37 9.69
N CYS A 331 -1.99 -0.25 10.22
CA CYS A 331 -2.74 0.64 11.09
C CYS A 331 -2.51 2.10 10.69
N LYS A 332 -3.61 2.87 10.57
CA LYS A 332 -3.56 4.34 10.48
C LYS A 332 -3.26 4.93 11.85
N GLU A 333 -2.78 6.17 11.89
CA GLU A 333 -2.53 6.89 13.15
C GLU A 333 -3.77 6.90 14.04
N SER A 334 -3.58 6.56 15.32
CA SER A 334 -4.65 6.48 16.32
C SER A 334 -4.15 7.01 17.66
N PRO A 335 -4.41 8.29 17.98
CA PRO A 335 -4.00 8.89 19.25
C PRO A 335 -4.52 8.13 20.47
N ASP A 336 -5.79 7.68 20.43
CA ASP A 336 -6.42 6.87 21.47
C ASP A 336 -5.65 5.55 21.72
N LYS A 337 -5.20 4.88 20.65
CA LYS A 337 -4.39 3.65 20.74
C LYS A 337 -3.01 3.94 21.31
N GLU A 338 -2.35 5.03 20.91
CA GLU A 338 -1.06 5.43 21.47
C GLU A 338 -1.16 5.77 22.96
N GLU A 339 -2.20 6.49 23.36
CA GLU A 339 -2.46 6.80 24.77
C GLU A 339 -2.73 5.51 25.58
N ASP A 340 -3.55 4.60 25.06
CA ASP A 340 -3.82 3.30 25.69
C ASP A 340 -2.56 2.43 25.81
N LEU A 341 -1.65 2.43 24.83
CA LEU A 341 -0.35 1.73 24.94
C LEU A 341 0.55 2.34 26.01
N ARG A 342 0.56 3.67 26.16
CA ARG A 342 1.32 4.38 27.19
C ARG A 342 0.79 4.14 28.62
N LYS A 343 -0.44 3.62 28.78
CA LYS A 343 -1.02 3.19 30.07
C LYS A 343 -0.51 1.83 30.57
N CYS A 344 0.37 1.15 29.81
CA CYS A 344 0.93 -0.13 30.22
C CYS A 344 1.62 -0.05 31.60
N PRO A 345 1.24 -0.88 32.60
CA PRO A 345 1.78 -0.77 33.95
C PRO A 345 3.20 -1.35 34.08
N THR A 346 3.61 -2.23 33.18
CA THR A 346 4.90 -2.95 33.23
C THR A 346 5.97 -2.32 32.34
N VAL A 347 5.56 -1.71 31.22
CA VAL A 347 6.46 -1.26 30.14
C VAL A 347 6.29 0.23 29.86
N ARG A 348 7.39 0.94 29.56
CA ARG A 348 7.35 2.37 29.23
C ARG A 348 7.41 2.55 27.71
N VAL A 349 6.28 2.87 27.09
CA VAL A 349 6.23 3.17 25.65
C VAL A 349 6.77 4.57 25.40
N LYS A 350 7.89 4.65 24.68
CA LYS A 350 8.58 5.92 24.34
C LYS A 350 8.08 6.51 23.03
N ASN A 351 7.83 5.67 22.03
CA ASN A 351 7.37 6.06 20.71
C ASN A 351 6.44 4.98 20.14
N VAL A 352 5.42 5.40 19.39
CA VAL A 352 4.51 4.51 18.65
C VAL A 352 4.50 4.93 17.19
N ILE A 353 4.88 4.00 16.32
CA ILE A 353 4.94 4.19 14.88
C ILE A 353 3.76 3.45 14.27
N PHE A 354 2.71 4.19 13.94
CA PHE A 354 1.65 3.65 13.09
C PHE A 354 2.16 3.59 11.65
N ASN A 355 1.87 2.49 10.98
CA ASN A 355 2.23 2.38 9.58
C ASN A 355 1.18 1.57 8.84
N ASN A 356 0.67 2.10 7.73
CA ASN A 356 -0.23 1.39 6.86
C ASN A 356 0.47 1.02 5.54
N ILE A 357 -0.07 0.03 4.85
CA ILE A 357 0.34 -0.32 3.50
C ILE A 357 -0.20 0.72 2.50
N GLY A 358 0.60 1.07 1.49
CA GLY A 358 0.18 1.91 0.38
C GLY A 358 -0.68 1.15 -0.63
N GLU A 359 -1.56 1.86 -1.36
CA GLU A 359 -2.53 1.29 -2.30
C GLU A 359 -1.93 0.41 -3.41
N LYS A 360 -0.63 0.58 -3.70
CA LYS A 360 0.12 -0.19 -4.72
C LYS A 360 1.26 -1.02 -4.13
N GLU A 361 1.42 -0.98 -2.81
CA GLU A 361 2.38 -1.84 -2.13
C GLU A 361 1.73 -3.18 -1.84
N ASN A 362 2.56 -4.22 -1.84
CA ASN A 362 2.15 -5.56 -1.44
C ASN A 362 2.81 -5.97 -0.12
N LEU A 363 2.48 -7.15 0.42
CA LEU A 363 3.01 -7.59 1.71
C LEU A 363 4.54 -7.70 1.72
N MET A 364 5.17 -8.17 0.64
CA MET A 364 6.63 -8.23 0.56
C MET A 364 7.25 -6.83 0.56
N ASP A 365 6.85 -5.95 -0.36
CA ASP A 365 7.33 -4.56 -0.44
C ASP A 365 7.13 -3.82 0.88
N TYR A 366 5.95 -3.99 1.47
CA TYR A 366 5.57 -3.43 2.75
C TYR A 366 6.49 -3.91 3.87
N VAL A 367 6.74 -5.22 3.97
CA VAL A 367 7.68 -5.80 4.94
C VAL A 367 9.09 -5.27 4.70
N GLN A 368 9.60 -5.26 3.45
CA GLN A 368 10.93 -4.73 3.12
C GLN A 368 11.07 -3.23 3.47
N ARG A 369 10.00 -2.44 3.30
CA ARG A 369 9.95 -1.04 3.77
C ARG A 369 9.97 -0.97 5.29
N LEU A 370 9.20 -1.81 5.99
CA LEU A 370 9.21 -1.87 7.45
C LEU A 370 10.56 -2.33 8.03
N LYS A 371 11.36 -3.16 7.33
CA LYS A 371 12.75 -3.45 7.74
C LYS A 371 13.62 -2.19 7.81
N LYS A 372 13.34 -1.16 7.01
CA LYS A 372 14.01 0.15 7.10
C LYS A 372 13.53 0.91 8.34
N VAL A 373 12.22 1.00 8.53
CA VAL A 373 11.59 1.63 9.71
C VAL A 373 12.13 1.04 11.02
N VAL A 374 12.25 -0.30 11.12
CA VAL A 374 12.82 -1.00 12.28
C VAL A 374 14.25 -0.53 12.57
N LYS A 375 15.12 -0.52 11.55
CA LYS A 375 16.53 -0.11 11.67
C LYS A 375 16.68 1.36 12.03
N GLU A 376 15.91 2.23 11.38
CA GLU A 376 16.02 3.69 11.54
C GLU A 376 15.47 4.18 12.88
N ASN A 377 14.48 3.49 13.46
CA ASN A 377 13.79 3.93 14.67
C ASN A 377 14.08 3.09 15.93
N ASN A 378 14.94 2.06 15.80
CA ASN A 378 15.25 1.10 16.87
C ASN A 378 13.96 0.51 17.48
N VAL A 379 13.10 -0.03 16.61
CA VAL A 379 11.86 -0.73 16.99
C VAL A 379 12.21 -2.01 17.75
N ASN A 380 11.60 -2.23 18.91
CA ASN A 380 11.79 -3.45 19.71
C ASN A 380 10.47 -4.15 20.09
N VAL A 381 9.32 -3.60 19.69
CA VAL A 381 8.01 -4.28 19.73
C VAL A 381 7.31 -4.09 18.39
N VAL A 382 6.76 -5.17 17.84
CA VAL A 382 5.75 -5.10 16.79
C VAL A 382 4.42 -5.52 17.41
N LEU A 383 3.37 -4.73 17.19
CA LEU A 383 2.04 -4.95 17.73
C LEU A 383 1.08 -5.34 16.59
N PRO A 384 0.87 -6.64 16.33
CA PRO A 384 -0.15 -7.07 15.38
C PRO A 384 -1.55 -6.78 15.95
N THR A 385 -2.44 -6.30 15.09
CA THR A 385 -3.83 -5.92 15.47
C THR A 385 -4.88 -6.49 14.51
N THR A 386 -4.46 -7.33 13.56
CA THR A 386 -5.23 -8.04 12.52
C THR A 386 -4.47 -9.32 12.18
N ASP A 387 -5.12 -10.33 11.61
CA ASP A 387 -4.44 -11.58 11.24
C ASP A 387 -3.30 -11.34 10.23
N LEU A 388 -3.51 -10.46 9.24
CA LEU A 388 -2.47 -10.05 8.29
C LEU A 388 -1.26 -9.36 8.93
N SER A 389 -1.45 -8.62 10.02
CA SER A 389 -0.33 -7.99 10.72
C SER A 389 0.50 -8.98 11.55
N THR A 390 -0.02 -10.19 11.84
CA THR A 390 0.77 -11.26 12.47
C THR A 390 1.87 -11.76 11.53
N PHE A 391 1.60 -11.86 10.21
CA PHE A 391 2.63 -12.19 9.22
C PHE A 391 3.74 -11.14 9.14
N VAL A 392 3.38 -9.86 9.24
CA VAL A 392 4.35 -8.76 9.31
C VAL A 392 5.20 -8.87 10.57
N HIS A 393 4.59 -9.12 11.73
CA HIS A 393 5.29 -9.33 13.00
C HIS A 393 6.26 -10.52 12.90
N ALA A 394 5.79 -11.67 12.43
CA ALA A 394 6.57 -12.89 12.30
C ALA A 394 7.74 -12.76 11.31
N ALA A 395 7.53 -12.09 10.17
CA ALA A 395 8.58 -11.80 9.20
C ALA A 395 9.66 -10.86 9.78
N LEU A 396 9.26 -9.84 10.54
CA LEU A 396 10.20 -8.94 11.22
C LEU A 396 10.93 -9.65 12.38
N ALA A 397 10.27 -10.52 13.13
CA ALA A 397 10.90 -11.30 14.19
C ALA A 397 11.95 -12.29 13.64
N ARG A 398 11.67 -12.94 12.50
CA ARG A 398 12.63 -13.80 11.78
C ARG A 398 13.90 -13.04 11.39
N ASP A 399 13.73 -11.83 10.85
CA ASP A 399 14.82 -11.04 10.26
C ASP A 399 15.57 -10.15 11.28
N PHE A 400 14.98 -9.90 12.45
CA PHE A 400 15.55 -9.08 13.52
C PHE A 400 15.53 -9.82 14.87
N PRO A 401 16.63 -10.47 15.28
CA PRO A 401 16.69 -11.27 16.51
C PRO A 401 16.44 -10.52 17.85
N HIS A 402 16.23 -9.20 17.79
CA HIS A 402 15.87 -8.36 18.94
C HIS A 402 14.38 -8.00 18.99
N ILE A 403 13.61 -8.37 17.96
CA ILE A 403 12.15 -8.28 17.94
C ILE A 403 11.61 -9.66 18.34
N PRO A 404 11.05 -9.81 19.55
CA PRO A 404 10.41 -11.05 19.95
C PRO A 404 9.10 -11.23 19.15
N GLY A 405 8.80 -12.47 18.74
CA GLY A 405 7.60 -12.79 17.98
C GLY A 405 7.51 -14.24 17.51
N PRO A 406 6.37 -14.61 16.91
CA PRO A 406 6.13 -15.96 16.41
C PRO A 406 6.81 -16.22 15.05
N SER A 407 6.92 -17.49 14.67
CA SER A 407 7.31 -17.89 13.32
C SER A 407 6.19 -17.65 12.32
N VAL A 408 6.54 -17.45 11.04
CA VAL A 408 5.55 -17.33 9.95
C VAL A 408 4.78 -18.64 9.75
N GLU A 409 5.42 -19.80 9.95
CA GLU A 409 4.76 -21.12 9.94
C GLU A 409 3.61 -21.19 10.95
N SER A 410 3.85 -20.79 12.21
CA SER A 410 2.82 -20.88 13.24
C SER A 410 1.64 -19.94 13.00
N CYS A 411 1.90 -18.69 12.61
CA CYS A 411 0.85 -17.75 12.18
C CYS A 411 0.05 -18.30 10.98
N TYR A 412 0.73 -18.95 10.03
CA TYR A 412 0.10 -19.51 8.85
C TYR A 412 -0.79 -20.73 9.16
N LEU A 413 -0.37 -21.62 10.07
CA LEU A 413 -1.17 -22.78 10.51
C LEU A 413 -2.45 -22.36 11.27
N ALA A 414 -2.39 -21.28 12.03
CA ALA A 414 -3.58 -20.67 12.64
C ALA A 414 -4.51 -20.09 11.57
N PHE A 415 -3.97 -19.23 10.70
CA PHE A 415 -4.73 -18.48 9.71
C PHE A 415 -5.38 -19.31 8.59
N HIS A 416 -4.69 -20.33 8.08
CA HIS A 416 -5.10 -21.07 6.89
C HIS A 416 -5.96 -22.30 7.25
N LYS A 417 -7.29 -22.14 7.18
CA LYS A 417 -8.28 -23.08 7.75
C LYS A 417 -8.09 -24.56 7.34
N PRO A 418 -7.78 -24.93 6.07
CA PRO A 418 -7.43 -26.31 5.72
C PRO A 418 -6.24 -26.89 6.47
N TYR A 419 -5.23 -26.05 6.77
CA TYR A 419 -4.05 -26.47 7.54
C TYR A 419 -4.27 -26.38 9.05
N THR A 420 -5.14 -25.50 9.53
CA THR A 420 -5.68 -25.56 10.89
C THR A 420 -6.33 -26.92 11.15
N ARG A 421 -7.19 -27.40 10.23
CA ARG A 421 -7.78 -28.75 10.32
C ARG A 421 -6.75 -29.86 10.19
N GLN A 422 -5.74 -29.73 9.32
CA GLN A 422 -4.72 -30.76 9.13
C GLN A 422 -3.75 -30.91 10.31
N TYR A 423 -3.38 -29.80 10.96
CA TYR A 423 -2.26 -29.76 11.91
C TYR A 423 -2.63 -29.35 13.33
N LEU A 424 -3.79 -28.71 13.55
CA LEU A 424 -4.23 -28.18 14.85
C LEU A 424 -5.58 -28.74 15.34
N ASP A 425 -6.40 -29.38 14.50
CA ASP A 425 -7.57 -30.17 14.96
C ASP A 425 -7.10 -31.51 15.54
N LEU A 426 -6.69 -31.50 16.81
CA LEU A 426 -6.14 -32.64 17.54
C LEU A 426 -7.21 -33.56 18.14
N ALA A 427 -8.46 -33.45 17.72
CA ALA A 427 -9.55 -34.29 18.21
C ALA A 427 -9.33 -35.78 17.85
N GLU A 428 -9.69 -36.69 18.77
CA GLU A 428 -9.61 -38.16 18.55
C GLU A 428 -10.37 -38.62 17.29
N THR A 429 -11.42 -37.88 16.91
CA THR A 429 -12.13 -38.04 15.64
C THR A 429 -12.09 -36.69 14.92
N PRO A 430 -11.09 -36.46 14.05
CA PRO A 430 -10.95 -35.23 13.27
C PRO A 430 -12.22 -34.95 12.46
N THR A 431 -12.59 -33.67 12.34
CA THR A 431 -13.75 -33.30 11.53
C THR A 431 -13.43 -33.58 10.05
N PRO A 432 -14.24 -34.36 9.30
CA PRO A 432 -13.96 -34.60 7.89
C PRO A 432 -14.06 -33.28 7.13
N TYR A 433 -13.14 -33.04 6.20
CA TYR A 433 -13.18 -31.83 5.37
C TYR A 433 -12.66 -32.12 3.96
N GLY A 434 -13.03 -31.25 3.02
CA GLY A 434 -12.45 -31.16 1.69
C GLY A 434 -11.89 -29.76 1.42
N THR A 435 -11.00 -29.68 0.44
CA THR A 435 -10.38 -28.41 0.04
C THR A 435 -10.46 -28.31 -1.47
N LEU A 436 -11.03 -27.20 -1.96
CA LEU A 436 -11.29 -26.97 -3.37
C LEU A 436 -10.46 -25.78 -3.85
N ASP A 437 -9.62 -26.01 -4.85
CA ASP A 437 -8.87 -24.95 -5.54
C ASP A 437 -9.80 -24.27 -6.55
N LEU A 438 -10.09 -22.98 -6.35
CA LEU A 438 -11.00 -22.19 -7.18
C LEU A 438 -10.51 -22.11 -8.64
N ASP A 439 -9.21 -22.21 -8.90
CA ASP A 439 -8.65 -22.18 -10.25
C ASP A 439 -8.44 -23.58 -10.85
N SER A 440 -8.88 -24.64 -10.15
CA SER A 440 -8.91 -26.01 -10.69
C SER A 440 -9.84 -26.11 -11.91
N PRO A 441 -9.39 -26.72 -13.04
CA PRO A 441 -10.26 -27.02 -14.16
C PRO A 441 -11.31 -28.10 -13.81
N THR A 442 -11.13 -28.83 -12.72
CA THR A 442 -12.06 -29.88 -12.23
C THR A 442 -12.88 -29.45 -11.02
N LEU A 443 -12.85 -28.16 -10.63
CA LEU A 443 -13.47 -27.61 -9.42
C LEU A 443 -14.86 -28.19 -9.10
N PHE A 444 -15.75 -28.29 -10.08
CA PHE A 444 -17.12 -28.77 -9.86
C PHE A 444 -17.18 -30.30 -9.64
N GLN A 445 -16.35 -31.10 -10.33
CA GLN A 445 -16.24 -32.54 -10.01
C GLN A 445 -15.52 -32.77 -8.67
N ASP A 446 -14.60 -31.89 -8.29
CA ASP A 446 -13.95 -31.90 -6.98
C ASP A 446 -14.94 -31.54 -5.86
N ALA A 447 -15.86 -30.60 -6.12
CA ALA A 447 -16.94 -30.21 -5.22
C ALA A 447 -17.97 -31.32 -4.98
N GLU A 448 -18.39 -32.02 -6.03
CA GLU A 448 -19.30 -33.18 -5.93
C GLU A 448 -18.68 -34.28 -5.05
N ARG A 449 -17.45 -34.73 -5.37
CA ARG A 449 -16.69 -35.71 -4.57
C ARG A 449 -16.43 -35.24 -3.13
N THR A 450 -16.30 -33.93 -2.92
CA THR A 450 -16.13 -33.35 -1.59
C THR A 450 -17.42 -33.45 -0.76
N LEU A 451 -18.59 -33.20 -1.35
CA LEU A 451 -19.86 -33.39 -0.66
C LEU A 451 -20.15 -34.86 -0.36
N GLU A 452 -19.79 -35.79 -1.25
CA GLU A 452 -19.86 -37.25 -0.97
C GLU A 452 -19.03 -37.64 0.27
N LYS A 453 -17.85 -37.02 0.44
CA LYS A 453 -16.94 -37.24 1.58
C LYS A 453 -17.42 -36.56 2.87
N VAL A 454 -17.91 -35.33 2.78
CA VAL A 454 -18.23 -34.46 3.92
C VAL A 454 -19.64 -34.71 4.45
N GLY A 455 -20.58 -35.06 3.59
CA GLY A 455 -22.01 -35.15 3.90
C GLY A 455 -22.72 -33.79 3.90
N LEU A 456 -24.04 -33.83 4.00
CA LEU A 456 -24.92 -32.65 4.07
C LEU A 456 -25.76 -32.71 5.37
N PRO A 457 -26.12 -31.56 5.98
CA PRO A 457 -25.70 -30.20 5.60
C PRO A 457 -24.21 -29.94 5.84
N ALA A 458 -23.63 -29.07 5.03
CA ALA A 458 -22.23 -28.65 5.10
C ALA A 458 -22.10 -27.13 5.32
N PHE A 459 -20.89 -26.69 5.64
CA PHE A 459 -20.43 -25.31 5.53
C PHE A 459 -19.38 -25.23 4.42
N VAL A 460 -19.37 -24.11 3.70
CA VAL A 460 -18.22 -23.69 2.89
C VAL A 460 -17.64 -22.38 3.43
N LYS A 461 -16.31 -22.28 3.45
CA LYS A 461 -15.54 -21.16 3.99
C LYS A 461 -14.37 -20.85 3.06
N SER A 462 -14.03 -19.58 2.87
CA SER A 462 -12.73 -19.21 2.30
C SER A 462 -11.60 -19.75 3.19
N GLY A 463 -10.51 -20.26 2.60
CA GLY A 463 -9.37 -20.78 3.37
C GLY A 463 -8.66 -19.74 4.23
N THR A 464 -8.82 -18.45 3.92
CA THR A 464 -8.06 -17.32 4.50
C THR A 464 -8.91 -16.10 4.90
N ALA A 465 -10.22 -16.10 4.67
CA ALA A 465 -11.07 -14.96 5.08
C ALA A 465 -11.35 -14.96 6.59
N THR A 466 -11.64 -13.76 7.12
CA THR A 466 -12.02 -13.50 8.52
C THR A 466 -13.46 -12.97 8.60
N LEU A 467 -13.99 -12.73 9.81
CA LEU A 467 -15.29 -12.07 10.05
C LEU A 467 -16.49 -12.76 9.36
N ALA A 468 -16.39 -14.07 9.14
CA ALA A 468 -17.38 -14.90 8.45
C ALA A 468 -17.76 -14.44 7.01
N TYR A 469 -16.91 -13.66 6.34
CA TYR A 469 -17.17 -13.28 4.93
C TYR A 469 -17.23 -14.51 4.01
N GLY A 470 -18.34 -14.64 3.27
CA GLY A 470 -18.60 -15.77 2.37
C GLY A 470 -18.86 -17.11 3.08
N LEU A 471 -19.01 -17.14 4.40
CA LEU A 471 -19.48 -18.33 5.11
C LEU A 471 -20.93 -18.63 4.68
N LYS A 472 -21.16 -19.79 4.06
CA LYS A 472 -22.50 -20.21 3.63
C LYS A 472 -22.80 -21.62 4.11
N LYS A 473 -24.04 -21.86 4.57
CA LYS A 473 -24.57 -23.20 4.78
C LYS A 473 -24.96 -23.81 3.43
N ILE A 474 -24.67 -25.09 3.28
CA ILE A 474 -24.88 -25.87 2.06
C ILE A 474 -25.84 -27.00 2.41
N GLU A 475 -27.05 -26.96 1.86
CA GLU A 475 -28.08 -28.02 2.00
C GLU A 475 -28.03 -28.98 0.80
N ASN A 476 -27.48 -28.56 -0.34
CA ASN A 476 -27.37 -29.34 -1.57
C ASN A 476 -26.18 -28.91 -2.45
N TYR A 477 -25.95 -29.62 -3.57
CA TYR A 477 -24.82 -29.34 -4.49
C TYR A 477 -24.95 -28.02 -5.26
N ASP A 478 -26.16 -27.55 -5.55
CA ASP A 478 -26.39 -26.27 -6.22
C ASP A 478 -25.97 -25.11 -5.29
N ASP A 479 -26.30 -25.16 -3.99
CA ASP A 479 -25.88 -24.15 -3.02
C ASP A 479 -24.35 -23.97 -2.97
N LEU A 480 -23.60 -25.08 -3.10
CA LEU A 480 -22.14 -25.10 -3.11
C LEU A 480 -21.59 -24.52 -4.41
N LYS A 481 -22.17 -24.86 -5.58
CA LYS A 481 -21.77 -24.24 -6.85
C LYS A 481 -21.97 -22.74 -6.81
N ASP A 482 -23.10 -22.27 -6.29
CA ASP A 482 -23.39 -20.84 -6.14
C ASP A 482 -22.36 -20.18 -5.21
N ALA A 483 -22.03 -20.79 -4.06
CA ALA A 483 -20.99 -20.26 -3.17
C ALA A 483 -19.60 -20.19 -3.83
N LEU A 484 -19.24 -21.20 -4.64
CA LEU A 484 -17.99 -21.21 -5.40
C LEU A 484 -17.96 -20.12 -6.48
N VAL A 485 -19.11 -19.78 -7.07
CA VAL A 485 -19.23 -18.62 -7.96
C VAL A 485 -19.12 -17.32 -7.17
N ASP A 486 -19.83 -17.18 -6.04
CA ASP A 486 -19.77 -16.00 -5.17
C ASP A 486 -18.32 -15.69 -4.73
N PHE A 487 -17.55 -16.71 -4.35
CA PHE A 487 -16.14 -16.56 -4.02
C PHE A 487 -15.27 -16.11 -5.20
N LYS A 488 -15.53 -16.60 -6.41
CA LYS A 488 -14.85 -16.13 -7.63
C LYS A 488 -15.21 -14.69 -7.96
N THR A 489 -16.49 -14.33 -7.89
CA THR A 489 -16.98 -12.95 -8.09
C THR A 489 -16.36 -12.00 -7.07
N MET A 490 -16.36 -12.33 -5.78
CA MET A 490 -15.75 -11.51 -4.74
C MET A 490 -14.25 -11.28 -4.97
N ARG A 491 -13.53 -12.31 -5.43
CA ARG A 491 -12.10 -12.29 -5.75
C ARG A 491 -11.79 -11.48 -7.02
N ASP A 492 -12.58 -11.66 -8.07
CA ASP A 492 -12.29 -11.12 -9.41
C ASP A 492 -12.89 -9.70 -9.62
N GLU A 493 -14.01 -9.36 -8.97
CA GLU A 493 -14.67 -8.04 -9.05
C GLU A 493 -14.32 -7.10 -7.88
N HIS A 494 -13.88 -7.63 -6.73
CA HIS A 494 -13.44 -6.82 -5.58
C HIS A 494 -11.98 -7.13 -5.15
N PRO A 495 -10.99 -6.99 -6.06
CA PRO A 495 -9.59 -7.25 -5.75
C PRO A 495 -9.05 -6.44 -4.55
N ASP A 496 -9.53 -5.21 -4.35
CA ASP A 496 -9.10 -4.33 -3.26
C ASP A 496 -9.73 -4.69 -1.89
N PHE A 497 -10.71 -5.61 -1.86
CA PHE A 497 -11.34 -6.04 -0.62
C PHE A 497 -10.45 -7.03 0.12
N MET A 498 -9.74 -6.55 1.15
CA MET A 498 -8.75 -7.29 1.95
C MET A 498 -9.22 -8.66 2.50
N PHE A 499 -10.53 -8.88 2.65
CA PHE A 499 -11.09 -10.15 3.14
C PHE A 499 -11.70 -11.05 2.03
N ALA A 500 -11.60 -10.65 0.75
CA ALA A 500 -11.91 -11.54 -0.36
C ALA A 500 -11.01 -12.78 -0.31
N PRO A 501 -11.50 -13.99 -0.65
CA PRO A 501 -10.63 -15.12 -0.94
C PRO A 501 -9.65 -14.67 -2.01
N SER A 502 -8.37 -14.63 -1.65
CA SER A 502 -7.34 -14.15 -2.55
C SER A 502 -7.64 -12.78 -3.17
N ALA A 503 -8.03 -11.79 -2.36
CA ALA A 503 -7.92 -10.37 -2.68
C ALA A 503 -6.61 -10.07 -3.43
N ALA A 504 -6.55 -9.06 -4.31
CA ALA A 504 -5.34 -8.75 -5.10
C ALA A 504 -4.08 -8.53 -4.24
N PHE A 505 -4.27 -8.13 -2.97
CA PHE A 505 -3.24 -8.15 -1.95
C PHE A 505 -2.52 -9.51 -1.83
N TYR A 506 -3.26 -10.63 -1.79
CA TYR A 506 -2.75 -12.01 -1.84
C TYR A 506 -2.39 -12.50 -3.26
N ARG A 507 -2.95 -11.90 -4.31
CA ARG A 507 -3.10 -12.57 -5.61
C ARG A 507 -2.13 -12.17 -6.73
N GLN A 508 -1.47 -11.02 -6.63
CA GLN A 508 -0.38 -10.71 -7.57
C GLN A 508 0.82 -11.65 -7.32
N VAL A 509 1.88 -11.51 -8.13
CA VAL A 509 3.19 -12.21 -7.97
C VAL A 509 3.94 -11.65 -6.74
N VAL A 510 3.37 -11.87 -5.55
CA VAL A 510 3.41 -10.86 -4.49
C VAL A 510 3.26 -11.45 -3.07
N PHE A 511 2.21 -12.24 -2.81
CA PHE A 511 2.23 -13.16 -1.66
C PHE A 511 2.86 -14.49 -2.01
N LEU A 512 2.89 -14.84 -3.30
CA LEU A 512 3.84 -15.81 -3.84
C LEU A 512 5.25 -15.48 -3.35
N ASP A 513 5.69 -14.23 -3.52
CA ASP A 513 7.00 -13.79 -3.03
C ASP A 513 7.10 -13.83 -1.50
N PHE A 514 6.07 -13.40 -0.76
CA PHE A 514 6.08 -13.48 0.71
C PHE A 514 6.14 -14.92 1.23
N PHE A 515 5.24 -15.82 0.81
CA PHE A 515 5.26 -17.20 1.27
C PHE A 515 6.47 -17.97 0.73
N THR A 516 6.93 -17.72 -0.50
CA THR A 516 8.17 -18.36 -1.01
C THR A 516 9.41 -17.93 -0.22
N GLU A 517 9.46 -16.69 0.28
CA GLU A 517 10.56 -16.19 1.12
C GLU A 517 10.46 -16.63 2.58
N TYR A 518 9.26 -16.63 3.18
CA TYR A 518 9.08 -16.79 4.63
C TYR A 518 8.43 -18.11 5.08
N LEU A 519 7.92 -18.93 4.17
CA LEU A 519 7.22 -20.20 4.45
C LEU A 519 7.81 -21.35 3.63
N ASP A 520 7.82 -22.55 4.19
CA ASP A 520 8.13 -23.77 3.43
C ASP A 520 6.95 -24.13 2.51
N VAL A 521 6.96 -23.60 1.28
CA VAL A 521 5.91 -23.83 0.28
C VAL A 521 5.92 -25.24 -0.31
N GLU A 522 6.99 -26.03 -0.13
CA GLU A 522 7.00 -27.46 -0.50
C GLU A 522 6.20 -28.28 0.53
N LYS A 523 6.33 -27.94 1.82
CA LYS A 523 5.52 -28.48 2.92
C LYS A 523 4.09 -27.94 2.92
N TYR A 524 3.89 -26.70 2.46
CA TYR A 524 2.61 -25.99 2.45
C TYR A 524 2.16 -25.52 1.04
N PRO A 525 1.98 -26.41 0.05
CA PRO A 525 1.69 -26.02 -1.33
C PRO A 525 0.36 -25.30 -1.53
N LEU A 526 -0.59 -25.39 -0.58
CA LEU A 526 -1.84 -24.63 -0.64
C LEU A 526 -1.65 -23.13 -0.32
N ALA A 527 -0.49 -22.73 0.22
CA ALA A 527 -0.15 -21.30 0.42
C ALA A 527 -0.09 -20.50 -0.89
N LEU A 528 0.05 -21.20 -2.01
CA LEU A 528 0.13 -20.64 -3.36
C LEU A 528 -1.16 -20.88 -4.17
N ARG A 529 -2.29 -21.17 -3.50
CA ARG A 529 -3.57 -21.58 -4.12
C ARG A 529 -4.77 -20.87 -3.51
N ASP A 530 -5.75 -20.58 -4.36
CA ASP A 530 -7.00 -19.95 -3.98
C ASP A 530 -8.00 -21.00 -3.51
N VAL A 531 -7.89 -21.40 -2.24
CA VAL A 531 -8.66 -22.53 -1.71
C VAL A 531 -9.87 -22.13 -0.86
N VAL A 532 -10.93 -22.93 -0.98
CA VAL A 532 -12.04 -22.95 -0.02
C VAL A 532 -12.08 -24.27 0.74
N LEU A 533 -12.49 -24.20 2.00
CA LEU A 533 -12.73 -25.34 2.88
C LEU A 533 -14.22 -25.72 2.82
N VAL A 534 -14.51 -27.02 2.68
CA VAL A 534 -15.86 -27.57 2.88
C VAL A 534 -15.80 -28.56 4.05
N GLU A 535 -16.68 -28.39 5.04
CA GLU A 535 -16.75 -29.23 6.25
C GLU A 535 -18.21 -29.41 6.71
N PRO A 536 -18.56 -30.39 7.57
CA PRO A 536 -19.94 -30.58 8.01
C PRO A 536 -20.49 -29.35 8.72
N PHE A 537 -21.79 -29.11 8.57
CA PHE A 537 -22.47 -28.10 9.37
C PHE A 537 -22.48 -28.54 10.84
N LEU A 538 -21.72 -27.85 11.68
CA LEU A 538 -21.69 -28.10 13.12
C LEU A 538 -22.85 -27.39 13.81
N ASP A 539 -23.91 -28.13 14.10
CA ASP A 539 -25.03 -27.66 14.93
C ASP A 539 -24.65 -27.62 16.42
N ALA A 540 -23.70 -26.75 16.74
CA ALA A 540 -23.21 -26.49 18.08
C ALA A 540 -24.25 -25.75 18.94
N GLU A 541 -24.36 -26.15 20.21
CA GLU A 541 -25.20 -25.54 21.25
C GLU A 541 -24.67 -24.15 21.62
N THR A 542 -23.36 -24.03 21.81
CA THR A 542 -22.68 -22.74 21.97
C THR A 542 -21.32 -22.73 21.27
N LEU A 543 -20.78 -21.53 21.09
CA LEU A 543 -19.40 -21.30 20.70
C LEU A 543 -18.74 -20.55 21.87
N CYS A 544 -17.57 -21.02 22.28
CA CYS A 544 -16.76 -20.38 23.30
C CYS A 544 -15.35 -20.14 22.75
N THR A 545 -14.75 -19.03 23.13
CA THR A 545 -13.38 -18.67 22.75
C THR A 545 -12.48 -18.80 23.97
N ALA A 546 -11.44 -19.63 23.88
CA ALA A 546 -10.35 -19.71 24.84
C ALA A 546 -9.19 -18.81 24.40
N ASP A 547 -8.87 -17.82 25.23
CA ASP A 547 -7.93 -16.74 24.95
C ASP A 547 -6.68 -16.88 25.84
N GLY A 548 -5.49 -16.61 25.30
CA GLY A 548 -4.23 -16.75 26.03
C GLY A 548 -3.03 -16.21 25.27
N CYS A 549 -1.82 -16.49 25.77
CA CYS A 549 -0.60 -16.07 25.10
C CYS A 549 0.58 -16.99 25.40
N VAL A 550 1.62 -16.90 24.57
CA VAL A 550 2.94 -17.48 24.84
C VAL A 550 3.94 -16.33 24.90
N VAL A 551 4.77 -16.29 25.95
CA VAL A 551 5.90 -15.35 26.06
C VAL A 551 7.08 -16.09 26.67
N ASP A 552 8.29 -15.95 26.12
CA ASP A 552 9.48 -16.67 26.58
C ASP A 552 9.24 -18.20 26.69
N GLY A 553 8.53 -18.77 25.71
CA GLY A 553 8.14 -20.19 25.64
C GLY A 553 7.11 -20.64 26.68
N LYS A 554 6.58 -19.73 27.52
CA LYS A 554 5.63 -20.06 28.59
C LYS A 554 4.21 -19.72 28.17
N LEU A 555 3.33 -20.71 28.24
CA LEU A 555 1.90 -20.56 28.01
C LEU A 555 1.22 -19.89 29.21
N VAL A 556 0.35 -18.93 28.94
CA VAL A 556 -0.44 -18.21 29.94
C VAL A 556 -1.89 -18.15 29.48
N HIS A 557 -2.78 -18.81 30.22
CA HIS A 557 -4.23 -18.71 30.05
C HIS A 557 -4.71 -17.29 30.40
N TRP A 558 -5.63 -16.73 29.62
CA TRP A 558 -6.21 -15.41 29.87
C TRP A 558 -7.64 -15.53 30.41
N THR A 559 -8.55 -16.09 29.60
CA THR A 559 -9.96 -16.31 29.95
C THR A 559 -10.65 -17.15 28.88
N ILE A 560 -11.83 -17.69 29.20
CA ILE A 560 -12.81 -18.13 28.21
C ILE A 560 -13.95 -17.09 28.13
N THR A 561 -14.44 -16.81 26.93
CA THR A 561 -15.64 -16.00 26.65
C THR A 561 -16.65 -16.81 25.85
N ASP A 562 -17.94 -16.54 26.06
CA ASP A 562 -19.02 -17.16 25.29
C ASP A 562 -19.35 -16.31 24.05
N GLU A 563 -19.99 -16.91 23.06
CA GLU A 563 -20.58 -16.21 21.91
C GLU A 563 -22.09 -16.43 21.86
N LEU A 564 -22.84 -15.35 21.58
CA LEU A 564 -24.30 -15.40 21.47
C LEU A 564 -24.69 -16.00 20.12
N GLN A 565 -25.41 -17.12 20.16
CA GLN A 565 -26.11 -17.62 18.98
C GLN A 565 -27.51 -17.00 18.89
N TYR A 566 -27.89 -16.58 17.68
CA TYR A 566 -29.23 -16.08 17.37
C TYR A 566 -29.96 -17.13 16.53
N GLU A 567 -31.16 -17.54 16.94
CA GLU A 567 -31.95 -18.54 16.19
C GLU A 567 -32.21 -18.08 14.76
N GLY A 568 -32.18 -19.02 13.81
CA GLY A 568 -32.43 -18.75 12.38
C GLY A 568 -31.30 -18.06 11.62
N HIS A 569 -30.19 -17.68 12.28
CA HIS A 569 -29.05 -17.05 11.61
C HIS A 569 -27.88 -18.02 11.39
N GLU A 570 -27.53 -18.25 10.12
CA GLU A 570 -26.46 -19.20 9.73
C GLU A 570 -25.05 -18.70 10.07
N ALA A 571 -24.84 -17.37 10.06
CA ALA A 571 -23.62 -16.73 10.51
C ALA A 571 -23.64 -16.52 12.04
N LYS A 572 -23.15 -17.53 12.78
CA LYS A 572 -23.21 -17.64 14.25
C LYS A 572 -22.24 -16.73 15.04
N PHE A 573 -21.54 -15.80 14.39
CA PHE A 573 -20.42 -15.02 14.96
C PHE A 573 -20.75 -13.52 14.96
N THR A 574 -21.25 -12.98 16.08
CA THR A 574 -21.79 -11.59 16.10
C THR A 574 -21.55 -10.85 17.41
N SER A 575 -21.57 -11.58 18.51
CA SER A 575 -21.52 -11.00 19.85
C SER A 575 -20.84 -11.95 20.83
N MET A 576 -19.95 -11.40 21.65
CA MET A 576 -19.15 -12.12 22.64
C MET A 576 -19.48 -11.61 24.03
N LEU A 577 -19.45 -12.48 25.05
CA LEU A 577 -19.61 -12.08 26.45
C LEU A 577 -18.61 -12.76 27.40
N GLY A 578 -18.20 -12.02 28.43
CA GLY A 578 -17.24 -12.48 29.43
C GLY A 578 -17.61 -12.06 30.85
N PRO A 579 -17.18 -12.81 31.89
CA PRO A 579 -16.55 -14.14 31.81
C PRO A 579 -17.54 -15.21 31.29
N THR A 580 -17.05 -16.36 30.84
CA THR A 580 -17.88 -17.53 30.49
C THR A 580 -18.77 -17.99 31.66
N ASN A 581 -19.92 -18.58 31.35
CA ASN A 581 -20.79 -19.28 32.31
C ASN A 581 -20.69 -20.81 32.19
N GLU A 582 -19.88 -21.36 31.28
CA GLU A 582 -19.77 -22.80 31.09
C GLU A 582 -19.33 -23.50 32.38
N PRO A 583 -19.83 -24.72 32.67
CA PRO A 583 -19.42 -25.49 33.83
C PRO A 583 -17.89 -25.71 33.93
N GLN A 584 -17.37 -25.82 35.14
CA GLN A 584 -15.93 -25.90 35.38
C GLN A 584 -15.26 -27.10 34.68
N ASP A 585 -15.96 -28.22 34.51
CA ASP A 585 -15.47 -29.38 33.76
C ASP A 585 -15.40 -29.10 32.24
N ILE A 586 -16.35 -28.36 31.69
CA ILE A 586 -16.33 -27.88 30.30
C ILE A 586 -15.18 -26.91 30.09
N GLN A 587 -15.02 -25.90 30.96
CA GLN A 587 -13.87 -24.99 30.93
C GLN A 587 -12.53 -25.74 31.03
N THR A 588 -12.43 -26.74 31.90
CA THR A 588 -11.22 -27.57 32.04
C THR A 588 -10.91 -28.36 30.76
N ARG A 589 -11.94 -28.83 30.04
CA ARG A 589 -11.78 -29.51 28.75
C ARG A 589 -11.42 -28.54 27.62
N MET A 590 -11.96 -27.32 27.63
CA MET A 590 -11.56 -26.24 26.70
C MET A 590 -10.09 -25.85 26.89
N TRP A 591 -9.63 -25.70 28.14
CA TRP A 591 -8.21 -25.43 28.41
C TRP A 591 -7.28 -26.55 27.96
N ARG A 592 -7.67 -27.83 28.05
CA ARG A 592 -6.87 -28.93 27.47
C ARG A 592 -6.74 -28.82 25.95
N ILE A 593 -7.85 -28.55 25.25
CA ILE A 593 -7.82 -28.33 23.79
C ILE A 593 -6.92 -27.14 23.44
N TYR A 594 -7.02 -26.05 24.20
CA TYR A 594 -6.13 -24.90 24.06
C TYR A 594 -4.66 -25.27 24.30
N ASP A 595 -4.34 -26.00 25.38
CA ASP A 595 -2.98 -26.44 25.71
C ASP A 595 -2.39 -27.36 24.63
N ASP A 596 -3.15 -28.31 24.11
CA ASP A 596 -2.71 -29.24 23.06
C ASP A 596 -2.43 -28.49 21.74
N ILE A 597 -3.34 -27.59 21.32
CA ILE A 597 -3.14 -26.70 20.16
C ILE A 597 -1.92 -25.82 20.35
N MET A 598 -1.77 -25.20 21.52
CA MET A 598 -0.68 -24.28 21.79
C MET A 598 0.67 -25.00 21.93
N ALA A 599 0.72 -26.22 22.45
CA ALA A 599 1.90 -27.07 22.41
C ALA A 599 2.33 -27.33 20.95
N LYS A 600 1.38 -27.56 20.04
CA LYS A 600 1.67 -27.74 18.61
C LYS A 600 2.13 -26.45 17.93
N MET A 601 1.49 -25.32 18.24
CA MET A 601 1.89 -24.00 17.76
C MET A 601 3.31 -23.62 18.22
N ILE A 602 3.66 -23.89 19.49
CA ILE A 602 5.00 -23.67 20.03
C ILE A 602 6.05 -24.55 19.33
N GLN A 603 5.75 -25.82 19.03
CA GLN A 603 6.64 -26.68 18.22
C GLN A 603 6.90 -26.12 16.82
N CYS A 604 5.90 -25.46 16.22
CA CYS A 604 6.02 -24.75 14.95
C CYS A 604 6.63 -23.35 15.08
N GLY A 605 7.07 -22.93 16.28
CA GLY A 605 7.75 -21.67 16.53
C GLY A 605 6.84 -20.50 16.96
N PHE A 606 5.63 -20.75 17.46
CA PHE A 606 4.83 -19.70 18.07
C PHE A 606 5.41 -19.28 19.42
N ASN A 607 5.76 -18.00 19.56
CA ASN A 607 6.20 -17.41 20.81
C ASN A 607 5.88 -15.90 20.82
N ASP A 608 5.96 -15.28 21.99
CA ASP A 608 5.89 -13.83 22.18
C ASP A 608 4.67 -13.16 21.50
N GLY A 609 3.52 -13.83 21.62
CA GLY A 609 2.29 -13.48 20.92
C GLY A 609 1.03 -13.95 21.65
N TYR A 610 -0.10 -13.35 21.30
CA TYR A 610 -1.42 -13.65 21.85
C TYR A 610 -2.19 -14.60 20.92
N THR A 611 -2.99 -15.51 21.45
CA THR A 611 -3.87 -16.38 20.66
C THR A 611 -5.31 -16.42 21.18
N ASN A 612 -6.20 -16.77 20.27
CA ASN A 612 -7.64 -16.77 20.41
C ASN A 612 -8.16 -18.02 19.70
N VAL A 613 -8.66 -19.00 20.46
CA VAL A 613 -9.04 -20.33 19.96
C VAL A 613 -10.55 -20.51 20.15
N GLU A 614 -11.26 -20.62 19.03
CA GLU A 614 -12.70 -20.78 18.98
C GLU A 614 -13.07 -22.27 19.08
N ILE A 615 -13.95 -22.64 20.01
CA ILE A 615 -14.32 -24.01 20.34
C ILE A 615 -15.85 -24.16 20.38
N PHE A 616 -16.40 -24.97 19.48
CA PHE A 616 -17.81 -25.35 19.52
C PHE A 616 -18.08 -26.33 20.65
N LYS A 617 -19.12 -26.06 21.46
CA LYS A 617 -19.76 -27.03 22.33
C LYS A 617 -20.94 -27.65 21.58
N MET A 618 -20.85 -28.94 21.29
CA MET A 618 -21.91 -29.70 20.62
C MET A 618 -23.01 -30.08 21.62
N LYS A 619 -24.23 -30.31 21.14
CA LYS A 619 -25.40 -30.74 21.96
C LYS A 619 -25.19 -32.07 22.70
N ASP A 620 -24.19 -32.88 22.32
CA ASP A 620 -23.78 -34.10 23.04
C ASP A 620 -22.66 -33.87 24.06
N GLY A 621 -22.33 -32.61 24.36
CA GLY A 621 -21.26 -32.22 25.29
C GLY A 621 -19.85 -32.43 24.74
N LYS A 622 -19.67 -32.81 23.47
CA LYS A 622 -18.35 -32.82 22.83
C LYS A 622 -17.89 -31.40 22.50
N LEU A 623 -16.57 -31.22 22.51
CA LEU A 623 -15.93 -29.98 22.11
C LEU A 623 -15.24 -30.20 20.76
N ARG A 624 -15.32 -29.23 19.86
CA ARG A 624 -14.67 -29.27 18.54
C ARG A 624 -14.00 -27.94 18.23
N LEU A 625 -12.84 -27.98 17.58
CA LEU A 625 -12.16 -26.77 17.13
C LEU A 625 -12.96 -26.08 16.02
N CYS A 626 -13.28 -24.79 16.20
CA CYS A 626 -13.81 -23.93 15.15
C CYS A 626 -12.65 -23.31 14.35
N GLU A 627 -11.84 -22.47 15.00
CA GLU A 627 -10.79 -21.65 14.39
C GLU A 627 -9.67 -21.37 15.40
N VAL A 628 -8.45 -21.09 14.92
CA VAL A 628 -7.30 -20.64 15.73
C VAL A 628 -6.83 -19.32 15.14
N ASN A 629 -6.78 -18.27 15.96
CA ASN A 629 -6.27 -16.97 15.55
C ASN A 629 -4.95 -16.67 16.27
N ALA A 630 -3.91 -16.31 15.52
CA ALA A 630 -2.57 -15.96 16.03
C ALA A 630 -2.49 -14.52 16.60
N ARG A 631 -3.62 -13.98 17.06
CA ARG A 631 -3.78 -12.63 17.63
C ARG A 631 -4.97 -12.59 18.58
N GLY A 632 -5.01 -11.57 19.44
CA GLY A 632 -6.19 -11.26 20.25
C GLY A 632 -7.32 -10.61 19.45
N SER A 633 -8.57 -10.94 19.77
CA SER A 633 -9.74 -10.32 19.13
C SER A 633 -9.98 -8.91 19.68
N ARG A 634 -10.00 -7.90 18.79
CA ARG A 634 -10.31 -6.50 19.12
C ARG A 634 -11.69 -6.34 19.78
N LEU A 635 -12.67 -7.17 19.38
CA LEU A 635 -14.01 -7.15 19.95
C LEU A 635 -13.98 -7.61 21.42
N VAL A 636 -13.27 -8.70 21.69
CA VAL A 636 -13.07 -9.25 23.04
C VAL A 636 -12.22 -8.32 23.92
N GLN A 637 -11.22 -7.63 23.35
CA GLN A 637 -10.45 -6.60 24.08
C GLN A 637 -11.35 -5.49 24.65
N GLY A 638 -12.50 -5.22 24.05
CA GLY A 638 -13.53 -4.38 24.65
C GLY A 638 -13.97 -4.90 26.02
N ILE A 639 -14.46 -6.15 26.05
CA ILE A 639 -14.94 -6.84 27.27
C ILE A 639 -13.90 -6.76 28.40
N TYR A 640 -12.63 -6.99 28.06
CA TYR A 640 -11.53 -7.07 29.03
C TYR A 640 -11.28 -5.78 29.81
N ARG A 641 -11.58 -4.60 29.22
CA ARG A 641 -11.33 -3.28 29.84
C ARG A 641 -11.98 -3.13 31.23
N GLN A 642 -13.11 -3.81 31.47
CA GLN A 642 -13.88 -3.70 32.73
C GLN A 642 -14.09 -5.03 33.45
N VAL A 643 -14.03 -6.17 32.74
CA VAL A 643 -14.20 -7.52 33.34
C VAL A 643 -12.95 -7.99 34.08
N TYR A 644 -11.76 -7.52 33.68
CA TYR A 644 -10.47 -7.99 34.21
C TYR A 644 -9.55 -6.82 34.55
N LYS A 645 -8.85 -6.88 35.69
CA LYS A 645 -7.96 -5.80 36.13
C LYS A 645 -6.70 -5.78 35.28
N ASN A 646 -6.39 -4.61 34.71
CA ASN A 646 -5.22 -4.37 33.85
C ASN A 646 -5.14 -5.28 32.60
N ALA A 647 -6.26 -5.86 32.16
CA ALA A 647 -6.29 -6.74 30.99
C ALA A 647 -6.29 -5.93 29.68
N ASN A 648 -5.15 -5.95 28.99
CA ASN A 648 -5.07 -5.55 27.60
C ASN A 648 -4.19 -6.56 26.83
N GLN A 649 -4.76 -7.17 25.79
CA GLN A 649 -4.08 -8.05 24.84
C GLN A 649 -2.83 -7.37 24.25
N ASP A 650 -2.86 -6.05 24.01
CA ASP A 650 -1.71 -5.29 23.53
C ASP A 650 -0.52 -5.34 24.51
N TYR A 651 -0.80 -5.39 25.82
CA TYR A 651 0.25 -5.39 26.84
C TYR A 651 1.05 -6.69 26.85
N VAL A 652 0.54 -7.78 26.27
CA VAL A 652 1.30 -9.03 26.08
C VAL A 652 2.47 -8.79 25.14
N TYR A 653 2.26 -8.15 23.99
CA TYR A 653 3.32 -7.82 23.03
C TYR A 653 4.33 -6.81 23.61
N LEU A 654 3.85 -5.82 24.37
CA LEU A 654 4.73 -4.89 25.10
C LEU A 654 5.60 -5.64 26.11
N ALA A 655 5.01 -6.54 26.91
CA ALA A 655 5.69 -7.30 27.95
C ALA A 655 6.72 -8.27 27.33
N ALA A 656 6.36 -8.97 26.25
CA ALA A 656 7.27 -9.81 25.47
C ALA A 656 8.49 -9.03 24.95
N GLY A 657 8.28 -7.81 24.42
CA GLY A 657 9.33 -6.83 24.07
C GLY A 657 10.36 -6.51 25.17
N THR A 658 10.04 -6.83 26.42
CA THR A 658 10.91 -6.64 27.58
C THR A 658 11.37 -7.93 28.25
N GLY A 659 10.94 -9.11 27.75
CA GLY A 659 11.16 -10.41 28.37
C GLY A 659 10.30 -10.65 29.62
N VAL A 660 9.20 -9.92 29.78
CA VAL A 660 8.27 -10.05 30.90
C VAL A 660 7.12 -10.95 30.48
N VAL A 661 6.99 -12.09 31.14
CA VAL A 661 5.85 -13.00 30.98
C VAL A 661 4.66 -12.38 31.72
N PRO A 662 3.52 -12.15 31.05
CA PRO A 662 2.33 -11.60 31.70
C PRO A 662 1.72 -12.62 32.66
N ALA A 663 0.94 -12.14 33.63
CA ALA A 663 0.11 -12.99 34.49
C ALA A 663 -1.34 -12.97 33.99
N THR A 664 -2.07 -14.07 34.17
CA THR A 664 -3.53 -14.13 33.99
C THR A 664 -4.20 -12.98 34.74
N PRO A 665 -5.00 -12.12 34.07
CA PRO A 665 -5.51 -10.92 34.71
C PRO A 665 -6.66 -11.28 35.67
N PRO A 666 -6.66 -10.77 36.91
CA PRO A 666 -7.67 -11.16 37.89
C PRO A 666 -9.02 -10.50 37.58
N PRO A 667 -10.15 -11.23 37.76
CA PRO A 667 -11.49 -10.70 37.50
C PRO A 667 -11.85 -9.53 38.42
N THR A 668 -12.70 -8.64 37.92
CA THR A 668 -13.28 -7.53 38.68
C THR A 668 -14.60 -7.89 39.35
N GLY A 669 -15.25 -8.98 38.92
CA GLY A 669 -16.64 -9.32 39.23
C GLY A 669 -17.67 -8.64 38.31
N ARG A 670 -17.22 -7.80 37.36
CA ARG A 670 -18.08 -7.25 36.31
C ARG A 670 -18.23 -8.25 35.16
N HIS A 671 -19.29 -8.05 34.39
CA HIS A 671 -19.57 -8.76 33.13
C HIS A 671 -19.52 -7.75 31.99
N GLY A 672 -19.13 -8.20 30.80
CA GLY A 672 -19.10 -7.38 29.58
C GLY A 672 -19.58 -8.17 28.37
N VAL A 673 -20.38 -7.52 27.53
CA VAL A 673 -20.82 -8.03 26.22
C VAL A 673 -20.33 -7.08 25.14
N ALA A 674 -19.79 -7.63 24.07
CA ALA A 674 -19.42 -6.90 22.87
C ALA A 674 -20.32 -7.37 21.72
N TYR A 675 -20.95 -6.43 21.04
CA TYR A 675 -21.97 -6.63 20.01
C TYR A 675 -21.55 -5.89 18.73
N MET A 676 -21.56 -6.57 17.59
CA MET A 676 -21.31 -5.96 16.29
C MET A 676 -22.62 -5.44 15.68
N ALA A 677 -22.73 -4.11 15.53
CA ALA A 677 -23.88 -3.47 14.90
C ALA A 677 -23.84 -3.65 13.38
N LYS A 678 -24.31 -4.82 12.94
CA LYS A 678 -24.46 -5.22 11.53
C LYS A 678 -25.84 -4.87 11.01
N PHE A 679 -25.90 -4.30 9.80
CA PHE A 679 -27.15 -3.89 9.17
C PHE A 679 -27.39 -4.59 7.83
N LEU A 680 -28.64 -4.97 7.59
CA LEU A 680 -29.11 -5.50 6.32
C LEU A 680 -29.36 -4.36 5.34
N GLY A 681 -28.82 -4.49 4.12
CA GLY A 681 -28.98 -3.57 2.99
C GLY A 681 -28.36 -2.18 3.20
N LEU A 682 -27.68 -1.67 2.17
CA LEU A 682 -26.71 -0.59 2.31
C LEU A 682 -27.34 0.80 2.33
N GLU A 683 -27.00 1.56 3.37
CA GLU A 683 -27.17 3.00 3.46
C GLU A 683 -25.87 3.61 4.03
N ARG A 684 -25.74 4.94 4.00
CA ARG A 684 -24.65 5.61 4.72
C ARG A 684 -24.79 5.34 6.23
N PRO A 685 -23.68 5.16 6.98
CA PRO A 685 -23.73 4.94 8.43
C PRO A 685 -24.55 5.98 9.19
N GLY A 686 -24.51 7.26 8.79
CA GLY A 686 -25.27 8.34 9.42
C GLY A 686 -26.80 8.21 9.30
N ASN A 687 -27.32 7.38 8.39
CA ASN A 687 -28.74 7.07 8.29
C ASN A 687 -29.16 5.92 9.22
N LEU A 688 -28.22 5.02 9.55
CA LEU A 688 -28.44 3.81 10.35
C LEU A 688 -28.12 4.06 11.82
N MET A 689 -27.17 4.96 12.11
CA MET A 689 -26.64 5.26 13.43
C MET A 689 -26.70 6.76 13.79
N ASP A 690 -26.85 7.07 15.07
CA ASP A 690 -26.76 8.42 15.64
C ASP A 690 -25.36 8.68 16.21
N PHE A 691 -24.50 9.30 15.39
CA PHE A 691 -23.13 9.63 15.76
C PHE A 691 -23.02 10.70 16.86
N ASP A 692 -24.03 11.57 17.03
CA ASP A 692 -24.06 12.56 18.12
C ASP A 692 -24.34 11.90 19.47
N GLN A 693 -25.20 10.87 19.49
CA GLN A 693 -25.43 10.06 20.69
C GLN A 693 -24.22 9.16 21.00
N ILE A 694 -23.58 8.57 19.98
CA ILE A 694 -22.30 7.85 20.15
C ILE A 694 -21.25 8.77 20.79
N ALA A 695 -21.13 10.02 20.33
CA ALA A 695 -20.17 10.98 20.88
C ALA A 695 -20.44 11.31 22.36
N LYS A 696 -21.70 11.47 22.77
CA LYS A 696 -22.08 11.70 24.18
C LYS A 696 -21.77 10.49 25.06
N LEU A 697 -22.07 9.29 24.56
CA LEU A 697 -21.89 8.03 25.28
C LEU A 697 -20.41 7.62 25.47
N LYS A 698 -19.44 8.30 24.82
CA LYS A 698 -18.01 8.12 25.13
C LYS A 698 -17.64 8.41 26.59
N SER A 699 -18.48 9.15 27.32
CA SER A 699 -18.30 9.47 28.74
C SER A 699 -18.89 8.43 29.70
N ASP A 700 -19.63 7.45 29.18
CA ASP A 700 -20.34 6.45 29.98
C ASP A 700 -19.37 5.34 30.43
N PRO A 701 -19.14 5.12 31.74
CA PRO A 701 -18.20 4.09 32.21
C PRO A 701 -18.68 2.66 31.94
N ASP A 702 -19.96 2.49 31.62
CA ASP A 702 -20.63 1.22 31.40
C ASP A 702 -20.92 0.96 29.91
N ALA A 703 -20.41 1.80 29.01
CA ALA A 703 -20.44 1.59 27.57
C ALA A 703 -19.09 1.95 26.90
N TYR A 704 -18.73 1.25 25.84
CA TYR A 704 -17.62 1.62 24.96
C TYR A 704 -18.05 1.37 23.52
N ILE A 705 -17.98 2.40 22.68
CA ILE A 705 -18.46 2.34 21.29
C ILE A 705 -17.31 2.68 20.36
N SER A 706 -17.03 1.80 19.41
CA SER A 706 -15.98 1.93 18.41
C SER A 706 -16.58 1.87 16.99
N PRO A 707 -16.89 3.02 16.37
CA PRO A 707 -17.26 3.07 14.96
C PRO A 707 -16.12 2.57 14.07
N TYR A 708 -16.46 1.77 13.06
CA TYR A 708 -15.54 1.38 11.98
C TYR A 708 -15.60 2.36 10.81
N HIS A 709 -16.73 3.05 10.67
CA HIS A 709 -17.03 3.99 9.60
C HIS A 709 -17.49 5.34 10.14
N GLY A 710 -17.17 6.43 9.42
CA GLY A 710 -17.74 7.75 9.62
C GLY A 710 -19.19 7.86 9.10
N PRO A 711 -19.94 8.90 9.48
CA PRO A 711 -21.35 9.04 9.10
C PRO A 711 -21.60 9.11 7.59
N ASP A 712 -20.62 9.63 6.82
CA ASP A 712 -20.70 9.84 5.37
C ASP A 712 -19.96 8.79 4.53
N ASP A 713 -19.33 7.81 5.17
CA ASP A 713 -18.56 6.78 4.47
C ASP A 713 -19.46 5.96 3.53
N LYS A 714 -18.91 5.61 2.36
CA LYS A 714 -19.53 4.67 1.45
C LYS A 714 -19.23 3.26 1.95
N LEU A 715 -20.28 2.48 2.18
CA LEU A 715 -20.16 1.05 2.45
C LEU A 715 -20.08 0.30 1.11
N ALA A 716 -19.19 -0.68 1.02
CA ALA A 716 -19.12 -1.57 -0.14
C ALA A 716 -20.26 -2.59 -0.09
N ASP A 717 -20.85 -2.91 -1.25
CA ASP A 717 -21.67 -4.10 -1.40
C ASP A 717 -20.76 -5.30 -1.64
N ILE A 718 -20.95 -6.35 -0.86
CA ILE A 718 -20.06 -7.52 -0.87
C ILE A 718 -20.95 -8.76 -0.84
N PRO A 719 -21.03 -9.50 -1.97
CA PRO A 719 -21.80 -10.73 -2.08
C PRO A 719 -21.49 -11.70 -0.94
N GLY A 720 -22.51 -12.37 -0.39
CA GLY A 720 -22.33 -13.32 0.71
C GLY A 720 -21.84 -12.72 2.04
N SER A 721 -21.84 -11.39 2.21
CA SER A 721 -21.70 -10.78 3.53
C SER A 721 -23.05 -10.75 4.26
N ALA A 722 -23.08 -11.07 5.56
CA ALA A 722 -24.31 -11.05 6.38
C ALA A 722 -24.83 -9.62 6.69
N GLY A 723 -24.48 -8.62 5.87
CA GLY A 723 -24.59 -7.20 6.16
C GLY A 723 -23.25 -6.55 6.51
N CYS A 724 -23.25 -5.21 6.57
CA CYS A 724 -22.05 -4.42 6.85
C CYS A 724 -21.94 -4.07 8.35
N ASP A 725 -20.73 -4.23 8.92
CA ASP A 725 -20.40 -3.91 10.31
C ASP A 725 -20.09 -2.42 10.48
N ILE A 726 -20.95 -1.67 11.18
CA ILE A 726 -20.81 -0.21 11.29
C ILE A 726 -20.04 0.19 12.55
N CYS A 727 -20.28 -0.49 13.67
CA CYS A 727 -19.54 -0.27 14.92
C CYS A 727 -19.54 -1.53 15.81
N ALA A 728 -18.56 -1.59 16.70
CA ALA A 728 -18.64 -2.43 17.91
C ALA A 728 -19.24 -1.62 19.06
N VAL A 729 -20.19 -2.22 19.77
CA VAL A 729 -20.79 -1.70 21.00
C VAL A 729 -20.45 -2.65 22.12
N VAL A 730 -19.80 -2.17 23.16
CA VAL A 730 -19.47 -2.96 24.35
C VAL A 730 -20.21 -2.38 25.54
N ALA A 731 -20.94 -3.21 26.27
CA ALA A 731 -21.70 -2.82 27.45
C ALA A 731 -21.24 -3.63 28.66
N TYR A 732 -21.26 -3.01 29.83
CA TYR A 732 -20.78 -3.61 31.07
C TYR A 732 -21.87 -3.61 32.16
N GLY A 733 -21.77 -4.54 33.11
CA GLY A 733 -22.71 -4.63 34.22
C GLY A 733 -22.15 -5.43 35.40
N ASN A 734 -22.81 -5.32 36.55
CA ASN A 734 -22.46 -6.10 37.76
C ASN A 734 -23.11 -7.50 37.77
N SER A 735 -23.92 -7.80 36.75
CA SER A 735 -24.48 -9.12 36.43
C SER A 735 -24.70 -9.22 34.92
N ARG A 736 -24.85 -10.44 34.37
CA ARG A 736 -25.20 -10.63 32.95
C ARG A 736 -26.50 -9.92 32.55
N HIS A 737 -27.52 -9.97 33.41
CA HIS A 737 -28.79 -9.25 33.19
C HIS A 737 -28.57 -7.73 33.07
N ALA A 738 -27.83 -7.11 34.02
CA ALA A 738 -27.56 -5.68 33.98
C ALA A 738 -26.74 -5.27 32.75
N MET A 739 -25.77 -6.10 32.37
CA MET A 739 -24.94 -5.95 31.17
C MET A 739 -25.77 -6.01 29.87
N MET A 740 -26.66 -7.01 29.72
CA MET A 740 -27.53 -7.09 28.54
C MET A 740 -28.54 -5.95 28.48
N LYS A 741 -29.14 -5.57 29.63
CA LYS A 741 -30.01 -4.40 29.68
C LYS A 741 -29.28 -3.14 29.24
N LYS A 742 -28.03 -2.95 29.69
CA LYS A 742 -27.17 -1.82 29.28
C LYS A 742 -26.91 -1.82 27.77
N LEU A 743 -26.66 -2.99 27.16
CA LEU A 743 -26.51 -3.10 25.70
C LEU A 743 -27.77 -2.65 24.96
N VAL A 744 -28.95 -3.15 25.38
CA VAL A 744 -30.25 -2.79 24.81
C VAL A 744 -30.49 -1.28 24.93
N ASP A 745 -30.24 -0.70 26.10
CA ASP A 745 -30.44 0.74 26.35
C ASP A 745 -29.48 1.61 25.52
N VAL A 746 -28.22 1.18 25.32
CA VAL A 746 -27.26 1.87 24.43
C VAL A 746 -27.70 1.78 22.98
N LEU A 747 -28.08 0.59 22.49
CA LEU A 747 -28.52 0.40 21.10
C LEU A 747 -29.79 1.21 20.78
N ARG A 748 -30.74 1.28 21.71
CA ARG A 748 -31.95 2.15 21.59
C ARG A 748 -31.63 3.64 21.41
N LEU A 749 -30.47 4.11 21.89
CA LEU A 749 -30.04 5.51 21.75
C LEU A 749 -29.26 5.78 20.46
N ILE A 750 -28.49 4.80 19.96
CA ILE A 750 -27.56 5.01 18.84
C ILE A 750 -28.03 4.40 17.52
N VAL A 751 -29.02 3.50 17.50
CA VAL A 751 -29.53 2.89 16.27
C VAL A 751 -30.81 3.62 15.82
N LYS A 752 -30.76 4.20 14.62
CA LYS A 752 -31.90 4.94 14.02
C LYS A 752 -32.93 4.03 13.35
N LYS A 753 -32.48 2.87 12.87
CA LYS A 753 -33.28 1.88 12.11
C LYS A 753 -33.12 0.48 12.71
N PRO A 754 -33.67 0.21 13.92
CA PRO A 754 -33.49 -1.07 14.60
C PRO A 754 -34.07 -2.26 13.79
N GLU A 755 -35.09 -2.02 12.97
CA GLU A 755 -35.66 -3.00 12.02
C GLU A 755 -34.72 -3.41 10.89
N ARG A 756 -33.59 -2.71 10.73
CA ARG A 756 -32.52 -3.01 9.75
C ARG A 756 -31.32 -3.72 10.37
N LEU A 757 -31.28 -3.92 11.68
CA LEU A 757 -30.23 -4.73 12.31
C LEU A 757 -30.32 -6.17 11.79
N ALA A 758 -29.18 -6.76 11.43
CA ALA A 758 -29.10 -8.17 11.05
C ALA A 758 -29.44 -9.09 12.23
N TYR A 759 -29.24 -8.62 13.46
CA TYR A 759 -29.54 -9.32 14.70
C TYR A 759 -30.44 -8.42 15.56
N PRO A 760 -31.76 -8.66 15.63
CA PRO A 760 -32.68 -7.76 16.31
C PRO A 760 -32.52 -7.84 17.83
N VAL A 761 -32.12 -6.73 18.44
CA VAL A 761 -31.89 -6.63 19.89
C VAL A 761 -33.13 -6.06 20.58
N SER A 762 -33.87 -6.93 21.27
CA SER A 762 -34.91 -6.59 22.24
C SER A 762 -34.51 -7.08 23.63
N GLU A 763 -35.12 -6.54 24.68
CA GLU A 763 -34.85 -7.02 26.05
C GLU A 763 -35.32 -8.47 26.22
N GLU A 764 -36.45 -8.85 25.62
CA GLU A 764 -36.97 -10.22 25.60
C GLU A 764 -35.98 -11.19 24.92
N ASN A 765 -35.55 -10.88 23.68
CA ASN A 765 -34.64 -11.71 22.90
C ASN A 765 -33.27 -11.85 23.59
N MET A 766 -32.72 -10.78 24.14
CA MET A 766 -31.41 -10.84 24.81
C MET A 766 -31.47 -11.60 26.15
N MET A 767 -32.63 -11.61 26.82
CA MET A 767 -32.80 -12.40 28.03
C MET A 767 -33.07 -13.87 27.72
N SER A 768 -33.75 -14.21 26.62
CA SER A 768 -33.93 -15.60 26.19
C SER A 768 -32.65 -16.27 25.66
N ILE A 769 -31.58 -15.52 25.41
CA ILE A 769 -30.24 -16.07 25.12
C ILE A 769 -29.42 -16.27 26.41
N LEU A 770 -29.85 -15.71 27.55
CA LEU A 770 -29.17 -15.87 28.84
C LEU A 770 -29.67 -17.06 29.69
N TYR A 771 -30.83 -17.63 29.35
CA TYR A 771 -31.56 -18.64 30.14
C TYR A 771 -32.04 -19.80 29.29
#